data_AF-A0A328CB55-F1
#
_entry.id   AF-A0A328CB55-F1
#
_cell.length_a   1.000
_cell.length_b   1.000
_cell.length_c   1.000
_cell.angle_alpha   90.00
_cell.angle_beta   90.00
_cell.angle_gamma   90.00
#
_symmetry.space_group_name_H-M   'P 1'
#
loop_
_entity.id
_entity.type
_entity.pdbx_description
1 polymer ?
#
loop_
_entity_poly.entity_id
_entity_poly.type
_entity_poly.pdbx_seq_one_letter_code
_entity_poly.pdbx_strand_id
1 'polypeptide(L)'
;MSAPTWEDLSIDELEEHVRYHNRKYWVDDAPEIPDESFDRLVETLKRRAPESAVLSQIGPAGADVDVVDPQAEKLAHSPAMLSLDKAYDEETLLKWYDKFEGGVVVTPKVDGVAGCLRYDARGHLHVAATRGTGAIGEVITEQVRRIKGLPLQVEATGIEVRGEAYMPVAVFERKFKHEYASPRNLTAGALKLKDPDKTADYEIRFFAFDLLGEDFDTESQKMARLEALGFEIPEHHRVERDQIQATYDDIAARRSQLGYETDGVVYKAERIGEQERLGHTAHHPRWAIAYKFQGDAGESVLREVVWNVSRTGAINPVGIVDPVVLSGATVTRVSLHNLAIMEHLGGEAGLRLGSRVLMMRRGGVIPNMERVLEAGDTPVEIPAACPECGAPTERQNDVLMADHKDNCRAAKIRQIEHFVSRLEIKGFGPKLLEQLYDAELVTTPVDLFTLSVSELMGLERVGEILAEKLIDRIQGRREVAVDKFLQALGIHELGKHVSAILAERYDSLEAIRSIDAEAFAEVHTIGEVIARSVTEGLKEQAELIDALLEHLTLVFPSPAEEPRVEGSPLAGKRVLFTGAMEAMTRKDAQREVEARGGQCPSSVVKDLDYLVMGDADMERFEQGWRSSKLKKAEAINAQGGAITILGESGFLKLLNDGADQ
;
A
#
# COMPACT_ATOMS: atom_id res chain seq x y z
N MET A 1 6.73 -29.79 16.28
CA MET A 1 7.32 -29.24 15.03
C MET A 1 7.19 -27.74 15.18
N SER A 2 8.31 -27.01 15.13
CA SER A 2 8.28 -25.54 15.23
C SER A 2 7.40 -24.98 14.11
N ALA A 3 6.57 -23.98 14.44
CA ALA A 3 5.83 -23.24 13.42
C ALA A 3 6.83 -22.68 12.38
N PRO A 4 6.48 -22.69 11.08
CA PRO A 4 7.37 -22.16 10.06
C PRO A 4 7.65 -20.69 10.38
N THR A 5 8.93 -20.37 10.51
CA THR A 5 9.38 -18.98 10.52
C THR A 5 9.21 -18.41 9.11
N TRP A 6 9.22 -17.08 8.95
CA TRP A 6 9.24 -16.48 7.60
C TRP A 6 10.38 -17.03 6.74
N GLU A 7 11.46 -17.54 7.37
CA GLU A 7 12.55 -18.21 6.68
C GLU A 7 12.19 -19.54 6.03
N ASP A 8 11.13 -20.21 6.49
CA ASP A 8 10.72 -21.52 6.02
C ASP A 8 9.72 -21.43 4.83
N LEU A 9 9.19 -20.24 4.55
CA LEU A 9 8.24 -20.01 3.45
C LEU A 9 8.93 -20.07 2.08
N SER A 10 8.19 -20.33 1.02
CA SER A 10 8.64 -20.12 -0.36
C SER A 10 8.71 -18.62 -0.71
N ILE A 11 9.35 -18.29 -1.84
CA ILE A 11 9.41 -16.89 -2.31
C ILE A 11 8.00 -16.37 -2.61
N ASP A 12 7.14 -17.21 -3.21
CA ASP A 12 5.77 -16.82 -3.56
C ASP A 12 4.92 -16.55 -2.31
N GLU A 13 5.06 -17.37 -1.27
CA GLU A 13 4.38 -17.15 0.02
C GLU A 13 4.90 -15.88 0.72
N LEU A 14 6.21 -15.60 0.65
CA LEU A 14 6.78 -14.34 1.17
C LEU A 14 6.21 -13.12 0.43
N GLU A 15 6.14 -13.18 -0.90
CA GLU A 15 5.53 -12.14 -1.74
C GLU A 15 4.05 -11.90 -1.39
N GLU A 16 3.29 -12.98 -1.22
CA GLU A 16 1.88 -12.94 -0.86
C GLU A 16 1.65 -12.30 0.51
N HIS A 17 2.41 -12.74 1.53
CA HIS A 17 2.35 -12.15 2.86
C HIS A 17 2.74 -10.67 2.85
N VAL A 18 3.76 -10.26 2.06
CA VAL A 18 4.13 -8.83 1.96
C VAL A 18 3.00 -8.01 1.34
N ARG A 19 2.37 -8.46 0.25
CA ARG A 19 1.22 -7.75 -0.33
C ARG A 19 0.06 -7.68 0.66
N TYR A 20 -0.25 -8.79 1.30
CA TYR A 20 -1.35 -8.92 2.25
C TYR A 20 -1.22 -7.95 3.42
N HIS A 21 -0.08 -7.97 4.10
CA HIS A 21 0.14 -7.13 5.27
C HIS A 21 0.37 -5.65 4.92
N ASN A 22 0.97 -5.34 3.76
CA ASN A 22 1.05 -3.95 3.26
C ASN A 22 -0.37 -3.37 3.05
N ARG A 23 -1.27 -4.17 2.47
CA ARG A 23 -2.66 -3.77 2.25
C ARG A 23 -3.44 -3.65 3.56
N LYS A 24 -3.29 -4.58 4.50
CA LYS A 24 -3.91 -4.50 5.83
C LYS A 24 -3.54 -3.22 6.56
N TYR A 25 -2.29 -2.80 6.41
CA TYR A 25 -1.77 -1.57 7.01
C TYR A 25 -2.33 -0.30 6.34
N TRP A 26 -2.29 -0.19 5.01
CA TRP A 26 -2.66 1.07 4.33
C TRP A 26 -4.15 1.17 3.94
N VAL A 27 -4.80 0.07 3.55
CA VAL A 27 -6.18 0.06 3.01
C VAL A 27 -7.21 -0.29 4.06
N ASP A 28 -6.94 -1.33 4.85
CA ASP A 28 -7.95 -1.91 5.74
C ASP A 28 -7.90 -1.31 7.15
N ASP A 29 -6.89 -0.46 7.43
CA ASP A 29 -6.59 0.11 8.77
C ASP A 29 -6.62 -0.96 9.88
N ALA A 30 -6.20 -2.17 9.53
CA ALA A 30 -6.28 -3.37 10.35
C ALA A 30 -5.01 -4.23 10.21
N PRO A 31 -3.82 -3.68 10.49
CA PRO A 31 -2.56 -4.44 10.42
C PRO A 31 -2.62 -5.66 11.35
N GLU A 32 -2.46 -6.86 10.79
CA GLU A 32 -2.54 -8.11 11.54
C GLU A 32 -1.21 -8.52 12.16
N ILE A 33 -0.11 -8.08 11.55
CA ILE A 33 1.22 -8.23 12.11
C ILE A 33 1.78 -6.85 12.43
N PRO A 34 2.59 -6.73 13.49
CA PRO A 34 3.24 -5.46 13.80
C PRO A 34 4.22 -5.05 12.68
N ASP A 35 4.49 -3.75 12.55
CA ASP A 35 5.41 -3.19 11.56
C ASP A 35 6.77 -3.90 11.53
N GLU A 36 7.34 -4.28 12.67
CA GLU A 36 8.61 -5.02 12.70
C GLU A 36 8.48 -6.44 12.13
N SER A 37 7.35 -7.13 12.34
CA SER A 37 7.10 -8.43 11.73
C SER A 37 6.87 -8.30 10.23
N PHE A 38 6.21 -7.22 9.80
CA PHE A 38 6.07 -6.87 8.39
C PHE A 38 7.42 -6.53 7.77
N ASP A 39 8.23 -5.74 8.45
CA ASP A 39 9.57 -5.35 8.00
C ASP A 39 10.50 -6.58 7.99
N ARG A 40 10.41 -7.52 8.95
CA ARG A 40 11.11 -8.82 8.92
C ARG A 40 10.68 -9.71 7.76
N LEU A 41 9.38 -9.73 7.47
CA LEU A 41 8.81 -10.45 6.34
C LEU A 41 9.31 -9.86 5.00
N VAL A 42 9.27 -8.54 4.86
CA VAL A 42 9.84 -7.80 3.74
C VAL A 42 11.34 -8.03 3.62
N GLU A 43 12.07 -8.03 4.73
CA GLU A 43 13.52 -8.29 4.74
C GLU A 43 13.85 -9.73 4.34
N THR A 44 13.03 -10.69 4.78
CA THR A 44 13.16 -12.09 4.37
C THR A 44 12.92 -12.24 2.87
N LEU A 45 11.92 -11.53 2.32
CA LEU A 45 11.67 -11.47 0.88
C LEU A 45 12.82 -10.79 0.14
N LYS A 46 13.31 -9.63 0.60
CA LYS A 46 14.46 -8.92 0.01
C LYS A 46 15.70 -9.80 -0.06
N ARG A 47 15.97 -10.56 1.01
CA ARG A 47 17.14 -11.43 1.09
C ARG A 47 17.04 -12.62 0.14
N ARG A 48 15.84 -13.15 -0.09
CA ARG A 48 15.62 -14.38 -0.88
C ARG A 48 15.22 -14.12 -2.33
N ALA A 49 14.61 -12.98 -2.62
CA ALA A 49 14.12 -12.55 -3.93
C ALA A 49 14.28 -11.02 -4.10
N PRO A 50 15.52 -10.50 -4.18
CA PRO A 50 15.79 -9.06 -4.25
C PRO A 50 15.19 -8.35 -5.47
N GLU A 51 14.90 -9.08 -6.55
CA GLU A 51 14.29 -8.56 -7.79
C GLU A 51 12.76 -8.73 -7.83
N SER A 52 12.14 -9.11 -6.70
CA SER A 52 10.68 -9.25 -6.61
C SER A 52 9.97 -7.92 -6.89
N ALA A 53 9.00 -7.94 -7.81
CA ALA A 53 8.15 -6.78 -8.11
C ALA A 53 7.30 -6.35 -6.89
N VAL A 54 7.10 -7.23 -5.89
CA VAL A 54 6.38 -6.91 -4.66
C VAL A 54 7.12 -5.89 -3.80
N LEU A 55 8.45 -5.97 -3.78
CA LEU A 55 9.32 -4.99 -3.13
C LEU A 55 9.22 -3.60 -3.77
N SER A 56 8.50 -3.52 -4.88
CA SER A 56 8.18 -2.35 -5.67
C SER A 56 6.69 -1.97 -5.60
N GLN A 57 5.88 -2.66 -4.76
CA GLN A 57 4.48 -2.33 -4.40
C GLN A 57 4.15 -2.14 -2.87
N ILE A 58 5.12 -2.09 -1.97
CA ILE A 58 5.04 -1.65 -0.55
C ILE A 58 4.75 -0.13 -0.39
N GLY A 59 3.91 0.24 0.59
CA GLY A 59 3.50 1.64 0.83
C GLY A 59 2.11 1.97 0.30
N PRO A 60 1.61 3.21 0.48
CA PRO A 60 0.24 3.59 0.14
C PRO A 60 -0.05 3.51 -1.37
N ALA A 61 0.95 3.76 -2.22
CA ALA A 61 0.83 3.62 -3.67
C ALA A 61 0.57 2.18 -4.11
N GLY A 62 1.37 1.21 -3.66
CA GLY A 62 1.14 -0.20 -4.01
C GLY A 62 0.15 -0.92 -3.09
N ALA A 63 -0.45 -0.20 -2.14
CA ALA A 63 -1.71 -0.55 -1.52
C ALA A 63 -2.92 0.13 -2.22
N ASP A 64 -2.67 0.88 -3.29
CA ASP A 64 -3.66 1.59 -4.11
C ASP A 64 -4.55 2.59 -3.32
N VAL A 65 -4.06 3.14 -2.21
CA VAL A 65 -4.81 4.13 -1.42
C VAL A 65 -4.54 5.51 -1.99
N ASP A 66 -5.59 6.16 -2.50
CA ASP A 66 -5.52 7.57 -2.89
C ASP A 66 -5.57 8.40 -1.58
N VAL A 67 -4.39 8.65 -0.99
CA VAL A 67 -4.19 9.54 0.19
C VAL A 67 -4.41 11.03 -0.14
N VAL A 68 -4.89 11.29 -1.36
CA VAL A 68 -5.06 12.59 -1.98
C VAL A 68 -6.56 12.89 -2.04
N ASP A 69 -7.01 14.00 -1.43
CA ASP A 69 -8.41 14.44 -1.51
C ASP A 69 -8.83 14.58 -2.99
N PRO A 70 -9.91 13.91 -3.45
CA PRO A 70 -10.38 14.00 -4.82
C PRO A 70 -10.75 15.42 -5.27
N GLN A 71 -11.01 16.33 -4.33
CA GLN A 71 -11.31 17.74 -4.61
C GLN A 71 -10.07 18.65 -4.60
N ALA A 72 -8.91 18.14 -4.15
CA ALA A 72 -7.67 18.90 -4.13
C ALA A 72 -6.99 18.89 -5.51
N GLU A 73 -6.33 20.00 -5.85
CA GLU A 73 -5.46 20.05 -7.02
C GLU A 73 -4.28 19.10 -6.83
N LYS A 74 -3.98 18.29 -7.85
CA LYS A 74 -2.97 17.22 -7.79
C LYS A 74 -1.70 17.62 -8.56
N LEU A 75 -0.54 17.25 -8.04
CA LEU A 75 0.77 17.42 -8.69
C LEU A 75 1.44 16.06 -8.89
N ALA A 76 1.88 15.77 -10.12
CA ALA A 76 2.74 14.62 -10.39
C ALA A 76 4.19 14.90 -10.00
N HIS A 77 4.79 13.96 -9.27
CA HIS A 77 6.19 13.98 -8.85
C HIS A 77 7.07 13.31 -9.90
N SER A 78 8.04 14.06 -10.44
CA SER A 78 9.06 13.53 -11.33
C SER A 78 10.40 14.19 -10.98
N PRO A 79 11.35 13.46 -10.38
CA PRO A 79 11.26 12.04 -9.99
C PRO A 79 10.28 11.81 -8.83
N ALA A 80 9.88 10.56 -8.58
CA ALA A 80 8.96 10.23 -7.49
C ALA A 80 9.55 10.58 -6.10
N MET A 81 8.67 10.87 -5.14
CA MET A 81 9.01 11.06 -3.73
C MET A 81 8.88 9.72 -2.98
N LEU A 82 9.99 9.01 -2.88
CA LEU A 82 10.08 7.68 -2.28
C LEU A 82 10.05 7.72 -0.73
N SER A 83 9.74 6.57 -0.12
CA SER A 83 9.94 6.35 1.32
C SER A 83 11.38 5.90 1.59
N LEU A 84 11.76 5.76 2.86
CA LEU A 84 13.06 5.19 3.24
C LEU A 84 12.91 3.72 3.63
N ASP A 85 13.96 2.94 3.39
CA ASP A 85 14.09 1.63 4.03
C ASP A 85 14.30 1.80 5.53
N LYS A 86 14.05 0.76 6.32
CA LYS A 86 14.11 0.84 7.79
C LYS A 86 15.11 -0.14 8.38
N ALA A 87 15.81 0.30 9.42
CA ALA A 87 16.56 -0.55 10.33
C ALA A 87 15.97 -0.43 11.75
N TYR A 88 16.01 -1.53 12.49
CA TYR A 88 15.63 -1.59 13.91
C TYR A 88 16.78 -2.05 14.81
N ASP A 89 17.89 -2.48 14.22
CA ASP A 89 19.08 -2.93 14.90
C ASP A 89 20.34 -2.46 14.16
N GLU A 90 21.45 -2.42 14.91
CA GLU A 90 22.76 -1.98 14.42
C GLU A 90 23.29 -2.90 13.31
N GLU A 91 23.03 -4.21 13.40
CA GLU A 91 23.54 -5.19 12.44
C GLU A 91 23.00 -4.91 11.03
N THR A 92 21.71 -4.61 10.92
CA THR A 92 21.04 -4.24 9.67
C THR A 92 21.61 -2.94 9.10
N LEU A 93 21.84 -1.94 9.96
CA LEU A 93 22.46 -0.68 9.54
C LEU A 93 23.88 -0.89 9.01
N LEU A 94 24.69 -1.72 9.67
CA LEU A 94 26.05 -2.05 9.24
C LEU A 94 26.07 -2.79 7.90
N LYS A 95 25.16 -3.77 7.71
CA LYS A 95 25.00 -4.46 6.42
C LYS A 95 24.61 -3.53 5.28
N TRP A 96 23.81 -2.50 5.57
CA TRP A 96 23.49 -1.46 4.59
C TRP A 96 24.73 -0.61 4.27
N TYR A 97 25.49 -0.19 5.28
CA TYR A 97 26.72 0.59 5.10
C TYR A 97 27.75 -0.14 4.23
N ASP A 98 27.89 -1.45 4.43
CA ASP A 98 28.88 -2.28 3.71
C ASP A 98 28.61 -2.40 2.19
N LYS A 99 27.52 -1.82 1.66
CA LYS A 99 27.18 -1.81 0.23
C LYS A 99 27.88 -0.70 -0.58
N PHE A 100 28.52 0.27 0.08
CA PHE A 100 29.15 1.42 -0.57
C PHE A 100 30.44 1.87 0.13
N GLU A 101 31.20 2.73 -0.56
CA GLU A 101 32.43 3.31 -0.02
C GLU A 101 32.26 4.77 0.45
N GLY A 102 32.95 5.11 1.53
CA GLY A 102 32.94 6.46 2.10
C GLY A 102 32.07 6.56 3.35
N GLY A 103 31.88 7.79 3.84
CA GLY A 103 31.08 8.08 5.03
C GLY A 103 29.58 8.20 4.74
N VAL A 104 28.84 8.59 5.77
CA VAL A 104 27.40 8.85 5.70
C VAL A 104 27.06 10.20 6.31
N VAL A 105 26.00 10.82 5.81
CA VAL A 105 25.35 11.96 6.46
C VAL A 105 24.20 11.46 7.30
N VAL A 106 24.19 11.88 8.56
CA VAL A 106 23.25 11.43 9.59
C VAL A 106 22.40 12.60 10.03
N THR A 107 21.08 12.46 10.00
CA THR A 107 20.14 13.49 10.46
C THR A 107 19.05 12.89 11.36
N PRO A 108 18.54 13.62 12.37
CA PRO A 108 17.32 13.20 13.05
C PRO A 108 16.18 13.07 12.04
N LYS A 109 15.42 11.98 12.14
CA LYS A 109 14.26 11.75 11.28
C LYS A 109 13.10 12.58 11.79
N VAL A 110 12.84 13.71 11.14
CA VAL A 110 11.75 14.63 11.48
C VAL A 110 10.41 13.92 11.31
N ASP A 111 9.55 13.99 12.33
CA ASP A 111 8.22 13.40 12.29
C ASP A 111 7.18 14.46 11.88
N GLY A 112 6.87 14.50 10.58
CA GLY A 112 5.98 15.52 10.02
C GLY A 112 5.28 15.06 8.75
N VAL A 113 5.20 15.98 7.79
CA VAL A 113 4.60 15.77 6.47
C VAL A 113 5.61 16.13 5.39
N ALA A 114 6.10 15.09 4.70
CA ALA A 114 6.96 15.24 3.55
C ALA A 114 6.28 16.04 2.43
N GLY A 115 7.03 16.98 1.84
CA GLY A 115 6.58 17.79 0.71
C GLY A 115 7.74 18.30 -0.15
N CYS A 116 7.38 18.84 -1.31
CA CYS A 116 8.31 19.45 -2.24
C CYS A 116 7.91 20.91 -2.54
N LEU A 117 8.91 21.72 -2.88
CA LEU A 117 8.82 23.12 -3.25
C LEU A 117 9.52 23.29 -4.61
N ARG A 118 8.79 23.65 -5.66
CA ARG A 118 9.36 23.91 -6.99
C ARG A 118 9.48 25.41 -7.23
N TYR A 119 10.64 25.84 -7.68
CA TYR A 119 10.94 27.23 -7.99
C TYR A 119 10.98 27.45 -9.51
N ASP A 120 10.41 28.57 -9.96
CA ASP A 120 10.37 28.92 -11.38
C ASP A 120 11.73 29.40 -11.92
N ALA A 121 11.78 29.74 -13.21
CA ALA A 121 12.97 30.25 -13.87
C ALA A 121 13.45 31.62 -13.35
N ARG A 122 12.69 32.28 -12.46
CA ARG A 122 13.07 33.52 -11.77
C ARG A 122 13.37 33.28 -10.30
N GLY A 123 13.39 32.02 -9.86
CA GLY A 123 13.64 31.63 -8.49
C GLY A 123 12.48 31.91 -7.54
N HIS A 124 11.24 32.12 -8.01
CA HIS A 124 10.09 32.25 -7.12
C HIS A 124 9.43 30.91 -6.85
N LEU A 125 8.90 30.73 -5.65
CA LEU A 125 8.08 29.55 -5.31
C LEU A 125 6.87 29.50 -6.24
N HIS A 126 6.87 28.50 -7.12
CA HIS A 126 5.86 28.27 -8.14
C HIS A 126 4.76 27.36 -7.61
N VAL A 127 5.14 26.19 -7.10
CA VAL A 127 4.22 25.19 -6.56
C VAL A 127 4.83 24.48 -5.36
N ALA A 128 4.01 24.19 -4.36
CA ALA A 128 4.34 23.27 -3.29
C ALA A 128 3.33 22.14 -3.25
N ALA A 129 3.79 20.92 -3.00
CA ALA A 129 2.91 19.76 -2.89
C ALA A 129 3.33 18.82 -1.76
N THR A 130 2.35 18.12 -1.21
CA THR A 130 2.59 17.00 -0.30
C THR A 130 3.18 15.81 -1.06
N ARG A 131 3.76 14.84 -0.34
CA ARG A 131 4.18 13.57 -0.95
C ARG A 131 3.03 12.79 -1.58
N GLY A 132 1.86 12.77 -0.93
CA GLY A 132 0.73 11.92 -1.31
C GLY A 132 1.13 10.45 -1.45
N THR A 133 0.86 9.86 -2.61
CA THR A 133 1.24 8.46 -2.94
C THR A 133 2.73 8.29 -3.23
N GLY A 134 3.48 9.39 -3.34
CA GLY A 134 4.88 9.42 -3.78
C GLY A 134 5.02 9.71 -5.28
N ALA A 135 4.08 9.23 -6.10
CA ALA A 135 3.95 9.61 -7.51
C ALA A 135 3.06 10.84 -7.70
N ILE A 136 2.02 11.00 -6.86
CA ILE A 136 1.06 12.11 -6.93
C ILE A 136 0.86 12.71 -5.55
N GLY A 137 0.99 14.02 -5.46
CA GLY A 137 0.78 14.83 -4.27
C GLY A 137 -0.39 15.80 -4.37
N GLU A 138 -0.88 16.28 -3.22
CA GLU A 138 -1.82 17.41 -3.15
C GLU A 138 -1.07 18.75 -3.18
N VAL A 139 -1.53 19.69 -3.99
CA VAL A 139 -1.01 21.07 -4.03
C VAL A 139 -1.39 21.81 -2.76
N ILE A 140 -0.38 22.37 -2.08
CA ILE A 140 -0.48 23.09 -0.80
C ILE A 140 0.25 24.45 -0.86
N THR A 141 0.44 25.01 -2.06
CA THR A 141 1.24 26.22 -2.30
C THR A 141 0.81 27.39 -1.41
N GLU A 142 -0.49 27.66 -1.30
CA GLU A 142 -0.97 28.82 -0.54
C GLU A 142 -0.79 28.67 0.97
N GLN A 143 -0.92 27.44 1.48
CA GLN A 143 -0.66 27.11 2.89
C GLN A 143 0.84 27.23 3.20
N VAL A 144 1.68 26.71 2.31
CA VAL A 144 3.15 26.77 2.43
C VAL A 144 3.66 28.21 2.40
N ARG A 145 3.04 29.11 1.62
CA ARG A 145 3.38 30.54 1.63
C ARG A 145 3.22 31.20 3.02
N ARG A 146 2.47 30.58 3.94
CA ARG A 146 2.24 31.08 5.30
C ARG A 146 3.17 30.48 6.36
N ILE A 147 4.03 29.54 5.97
CA ILE A 147 5.10 29.02 6.82
C ILE A 147 6.13 30.13 7.03
N LYS A 148 6.34 30.51 8.29
CA LYS A 148 7.30 31.57 8.64
C LYS A 148 8.72 31.09 8.38
N GLY A 149 9.54 31.95 7.79
CA GLY A 149 10.96 31.68 7.52
C GLY A 149 11.23 30.89 6.25
N LEU A 150 10.20 30.45 5.52
CA LEU A 150 10.38 29.73 4.26
C LEU A 150 10.75 30.70 3.11
N PRO A 151 11.86 30.46 2.38
CA PRO A 151 12.24 31.30 1.25
C PRO A 151 11.20 31.24 0.10
N LEU A 152 10.47 32.33 -0.14
CA LEU A 152 9.55 32.42 -1.29
C LEU A 152 10.25 32.79 -2.59
N GLN A 153 11.49 33.26 -2.48
CA GLN A 153 12.39 33.56 -3.59
C GLN A 153 13.79 33.08 -3.23
N VAL A 154 14.48 32.46 -4.19
CA VAL A 154 15.82 31.88 -4.02
C VAL A 154 16.72 32.26 -5.21
N GLU A 155 18.02 32.30 -4.98
CA GLU A 155 19.03 32.51 -6.05
C GLU A 155 19.39 31.19 -6.74
N ALA A 156 18.38 30.52 -7.29
CA ALA A 156 18.47 29.29 -8.06
C ALA A 156 17.25 29.18 -8.98
N THR A 157 17.37 28.44 -10.09
CA THR A 157 16.31 28.32 -11.10
C THR A 157 16.07 26.87 -11.46
N GLY A 158 14.81 26.47 -11.63
CA GLY A 158 14.47 25.12 -12.06
C GLY A 158 14.79 24.04 -11.02
N ILE A 159 14.85 24.42 -9.74
CA ILE A 159 15.14 23.50 -8.64
C ILE A 159 13.87 23.00 -7.97
N GLU A 160 13.96 21.80 -7.40
CA GLU A 160 12.97 21.26 -6.47
C GLU A 160 13.63 21.02 -5.11
N VAL A 161 13.10 21.63 -4.06
CA VAL A 161 13.53 21.43 -2.67
C VAL A 161 12.57 20.45 -2.02
N ARG A 162 13.10 19.38 -1.44
CA ARG A 162 12.31 18.41 -0.67
C ARG A 162 12.62 18.53 0.80
N GLY A 163 11.59 18.34 1.61
CA GLY A 163 11.67 18.57 3.04
C GLY A 163 10.48 18.03 3.82
N GLU A 164 10.49 18.27 5.11
CA GLU A 164 9.44 17.88 6.04
C GLU A 164 8.82 19.13 6.66
N ALA A 165 7.52 19.32 6.45
CA ALA A 165 6.74 20.27 7.24
C ALA A 165 6.44 19.66 8.61
N TYR A 166 6.64 20.41 9.70
CA TYR A 166 6.45 19.91 11.06
C TYR A 166 5.94 21.01 11.99
N MET A 167 5.31 20.59 13.09
CA MET A 167 4.92 21.49 14.18
C MET A 167 5.94 21.41 15.32
N PRO A 168 6.54 22.53 15.75
CA PRO A 168 7.41 22.52 16.92
C PRO A 168 6.68 22.03 18.18
N VAL A 169 7.34 21.21 18.99
CA VAL A 169 6.75 20.64 20.22
C VAL A 169 6.25 21.74 21.14
N ALA A 170 7.01 22.82 21.33
CA ALA A 170 6.60 23.94 22.17
C ALA A 170 5.32 24.65 21.68
N VAL A 171 5.05 24.66 20.37
CA VAL A 171 3.79 25.18 19.81
C VAL A 171 2.65 24.22 20.16
N PHE A 172 2.85 22.93 19.91
CA PHE A 172 1.86 21.89 20.22
C PHE A 172 1.48 21.88 21.70
N GLU A 173 2.47 21.90 22.59
CA GLU A 173 2.24 21.91 24.04
C GLU A 173 1.48 23.15 24.51
N ARG A 174 1.81 24.31 23.94
CA ARG A 174 1.18 25.58 24.31
C ARG A 174 -0.27 25.69 23.81
N LYS A 175 -0.56 25.20 22.60
CA LYS A 175 -1.82 25.50 21.90
C LYS A 175 -2.77 24.32 21.75
N PHE A 176 -2.27 23.09 21.67
CA PHE A 176 -3.04 21.97 21.11
C PHE A 176 -3.04 20.68 21.93
N LYS A 177 -2.10 20.51 22.87
CA LYS A 177 -1.92 19.28 23.67
C LYS A 177 -3.16 18.82 24.45
N HIS A 178 -4.07 19.73 24.78
CA HIS A 178 -5.31 19.40 25.50
C HIS A 178 -6.42 18.85 24.59
N GLU A 179 -6.36 19.12 23.28
CA GLU A 179 -7.42 18.80 22.33
C GLU A 179 -6.99 17.74 21.30
N TYR A 180 -5.68 17.58 21.09
CA TYR A 180 -5.14 16.73 20.04
C TYR A 180 -4.01 15.85 20.55
N ALA A 181 -3.86 14.67 19.94
CA ALA A 181 -2.93 13.63 20.39
C ALA A 181 -1.55 13.67 19.70
N SER A 182 -1.43 14.27 18.50
CA SER A 182 -0.17 14.24 17.73
C SER A 182 0.09 15.55 16.95
N PRO A 183 1.27 16.16 17.11
CA PRO A 183 1.78 17.24 16.26
C PRO A 183 1.81 16.92 14.77
N ARG A 184 2.19 15.69 14.39
CA ARG A 184 2.24 15.22 13.00
C ARG A 184 0.87 15.34 12.31
N ASN A 185 -0.16 14.79 12.96
CA ASN A 185 -1.53 14.80 12.42
C ASN A 185 -2.09 16.22 12.29
N LEU A 186 -1.80 17.09 13.27
CA LEU A 186 -2.17 18.49 13.19
C LEU A 186 -1.47 19.22 12.05
N THR A 187 -0.19 18.91 11.81
CA THR A 187 0.56 19.49 10.69
C THR A 187 -0.08 19.10 9.36
N ALA A 188 -0.43 17.83 9.18
CA ALA A 188 -1.14 17.35 8.00
C ALA A 188 -2.50 18.04 7.81
N GLY A 189 -3.29 18.17 8.88
CA GLY A 189 -4.58 18.85 8.81
C GLY A 189 -4.44 20.34 8.48
N ALA A 190 -3.46 21.02 9.08
CA ALA A 190 -3.24 22.45 8.90
C ALA A 190 -2.77 22.83 7.50
N LEU A 191 -1.98 21.97 6.84
CA LEU A 191 -1.58 22.14 5.44
C LEU A 191 -2.72 21.88 4.44
N LYS A 192 -3.82 21.27 4.88
CA LYS A 192 -4.99 20.95 4.04
C LYS A 192 -6.21 21.82 4.35
N LEU A 193 -6.04 22.91 5.11
CA LEU A 193 -7.13 23.83 5.39
C LEU A 193 -7.56 24.59 4.13
N LYS A 194 -8.88 24.65 3.92
CA LYS A 194 -9.49 25.41 2.81
C LYS A 194 -9.17 26.90 2.83
N ASP A 195 -8.96 27.44 4.03
CA ASP A 195 -8.58 28.82 4.27
C ASP A 195 -7.09 28.88 4.63
N PRO A 196 -6.19 29.29 3.71
CA PRO A 196 -4.76 29.30 3.95
C PRO A 196 -4.33 30.26 5.06
N ASP A 197 -5.11 31.31 5.34
CA ASP A 197 -4.78 32.26 6.41
C ASP A 197 -4.82 31.58 7.80
N LYS A 198 -5.65 30.54 7.95
CA LYS A 198 -5.71 29.74 9.19
C LYS A 198 -4.52 28.82 9.39
N THR A 199 -3.81 28.43 8.32
CA THR A 199 -2.58 27.61 8.45
C THR A 199 -1.53 28.33 9.28
N ALA A 200 -1.45 29.66 9.22
CA ALA A 200 -0.51 30.45 9.99
C ALA A 200 -0.68 30.28 11.51
N ASP A 201 -1.90 30.00 11.99
CA ASP A 201 -2.20 29.86 13.43
C ASP A 201 -1.57 28.61 14.05
N TYR A 202 -1.25 27.62 13.21
CA TYR A 202 -0.62 26.36 13.60
C TYR A 202 0.91 26.48 13.71
N GLU A 203 1.49 27.61 13.29
CA GLU A 203 2.93 27.90 13.38
C GLU A 203 3.82 26.76 12.85
N ILE A 204 3.38 26.13 11.75
CA ILE A 204 4.14 25.09 11.05
C ILE A 204 5.49 25.66 10.58
N ARG A 205 6.52 24.81 10.65
CA ARG A 205 7.86 25.05 10.10
C ARG A 205 8.19 24.01 9.03
N PHE A 206 9.27 24.24 8.29
CA PHE A 206 9.72 23.36 7.23
C PHE A 206 11.23 23.17 7.30
N PHE A 207 11.68 21.92 7.34
CA PHE A 207 13.08 21.56 7.19
C PHE A 207 13.34 21.07 5.78
N ALA A 208 14.31 21.66 5.07
CA ALA A 208 14.79 21.14 3.81
C ALA A 208 15.87 20.06 4.04
N PHE A 209 15.81 18.95 3.29
CA PHE A 209 16.77 17.85 3.44
C PHE A 209 17.28 17.29 2.11
N ASP A 210 16.75 17.74 0.97
CA ASP A 210 17.19 17.32 -0.36
C ASP A 210 16.88 18.40 -1.42
N LEU A 211 17.68 18.42 -2.48
CA LEU A 211 17.70 19.44 -3.52
C LEU A 211 17.95 18.78 -4.87
N LEU A 212 17.06 19.04 -5.82
CA LEU A 212 17.12 18.55 -7.20
C LEU A 212 17.26 19.73 -8.17
N GLY A 213 17.82 19.46 -9.34
CA GLY A 213 18.03 20.45 -10.41
C GLY A 213 19.42 21.08 -10.44
N GLU A 214 20.30 20.67 -9.53
CA GLU A 214 21.73 21.00 -9.51
C GLU A 214 22.56 19.73 -9.26
N ASP A 215 23.78 19.67 -9.79
CA ASP A 215 24.70 18.55 -9.62
C ASP A 215 25.58 18.76 -8.38
N PHE A 216 25.78 17.68 -7.61
CA PHE A 216 26.62 17.70 -6.40
C PHE A 216 27.50 16.45 -6.35
N ASP A 217 28.67 16.54 -5.72
CA ASP A 217 29.51 15.38 -5.46
C ASP A 217 29.14 14.69 -4.13
N THR A 218 28.59 15.45 -3.18
CA THR A 218 28.29 14.97 -1.82
C THR A 218 26.96 15.49 -1.24
N GLU A 219 26.36 14.73 -0.32
CA GLU A 219 25.19 15.17 0.46
C GLU A 219 25.53 16.40 1.31
N SER A 220 26.73 16.45 1.90
CA SER A 220 27.17 17.61 2.69
C SER A 220 27.18 18.91 1.86
N GLN A 221 27.60 18.87 0.59
CA GLN A 221 27.50 20.03 -0.31
C GLN A 221 26.04 20.43 -0.59
N LYS A 222 25.17 19.44 -0.77
CA LYS A 222 23.73 19.66 -1.00
C LYS A 222 23.07 20.35 0.21
N MET A 223 23.38 19.89 1.42
CA MET A 223 22.90 20.51 2.67
C MET A 223 23.41 21.94 2.83
N ALA A 224 24.70 22.18 2.56
CA ALA A 224 25.27 23.53 2.57
C ALA A 224 24.64 24.45 1.51
N ARG A 225 24.28 23.90 0.34
CA ARG A 225 23.56 24.65 -0.71
C ARG A 225 22.15 25.03 -0.27
N LEU A 226 21.41 24.14 0.38
CA LEU A 226 20.09 24.44 0.94
C LEU A 226 20.15 25.57 1.97
N GLU A 227 21.13 25.53 2.88
CA GLU A 227 21.35 26.59 3.87
C GLU A 227 21.70 27.93 3.19
N ALA A 228 22.57 27.91 2.16
CA ALA A 228 22.92 29.09 1.38
C ALA A 228 21.72 29.70 0.62
N LEU A 229 20.73 28.89 0.25
CA LEU A 229 19.46 29.35 -0.34
C LEU A 229 18.46 29.88 0.70
N GLY A 230 18.82 29.84 2.00
CA GLY A 230 18.04 30.40 3.10
C GLY A 230 17.08 29.43 3.77
N PHE A 231 17.17 28.12 3.51
CA PHE A 231 16.32 27.13 4.16
C PHE A 231 16.83 26.77 5.56
N GLU A 232 15.91 26.53 6.48
CA GLU A 232 16.21 25.78 7.71
C GLU A 232 16.48 24.31 7.32
N ILE A 233 17.58 23.75 7.82
CA ILE A 233 17.97 22.34 7.62
C ILE A 233 18.03 21.62 8.98
N PRO A 234 17.76 20.29 9.03
CA PRO A 234 17.92 19.54 10.26
C PRO A 234 19.39 19.47 10.68
N GLU A 235 19.64 19.25 11.98
CA GLU A 235 20.97 18.89 12.49
C GLU A 235 21.53 17.73 11.64
N HIS A 236 22.78 17.85 11.19
CA HIS A 236 23.40 16.84 10.34
C HIS A 236 24.87 16.61 10.72
N HIS A 237 25.31 15.37 10.63
CA HIS A 237 26.67 14.94 10.94
C HIS A 237 27.22 14.08 9.82
N ARG A 238 28.43 14.38 9.34
CA ARG A 238 29.17 13.47 8.47
C ARG A 238 30.00 12.54 9.34
N VAL A 239 29.73 11.24 9.26
CA VAL A 239 30.37 10.23 10.13
C VAL A 239 30.89 9.06 9.31
N GLU A 240 31.88 8.37 9.86
CA GLU A 240 32.42 7.13 9.30
C GLU A 240 31.78 5.90 9.99
N ARG A 241 32.04 4.70 9.45
CA ARG A 241 31.40 3.44 9.85
C ARG A 241 31.41 3.16 11.37
N ASP A 242 32.52 3.45 12.05
CA ASP A 242 32.70 3.19 13.48
C ASP A 242 31.95 4.17 14.39
N GLN A 243 31.41 5.25 13.81
CA GLN A 243 30.70 6.30 14.53
C GLN A 243 29.18 6.24 14.37
N ILE A 244 28.66 5.36 13.50
CA ILE A 244 27.24 5.36 13.14
C ILE A 244 26.32 5.09 14.34
N GLN A 245 26.67 4.10 15.18
CA GLN A 245 25.87 3.73 16.35
C GLN A 245 26.00 4.77 17.47
N ALA A 246 27.21 5.26 17.72
CA ALA A 246 27.43 6.32 18.72
C ALA A 246 26.64 7.60 18.38
N THR A 247 26.52 7.92 17.08
CA THR A 247 25.72 9.07 16.61
C THR A 247 24.22 8.83 16.80
N TYR A 248 23.73 7.60 16.57
CA TYR A 248 22.36 7.23 16.88
C TYR A 248 22.06 7.41 18.38
N ASP A 249 22.94 6.89 19.24
CA ASP A 249 22.76 6.93 20.70
C ASP A 249 22.75 8.37 21.23
N ASP A 250 23.60 9.25 20.70
CA ASP A 250 23.62 10.67 21.06
C ASP A 250 22.32 11.39 20.65
N ILE A 251 21.85 11.19 19.41
CA ILE A 251 20.59 11.78 18.94
C ILE A 251 19.42 11.23 19.76
N ALA A 252 19.42 9.93 20.07
CA ALA A 252 18.39 9.30 20.91
C ALA A 252 18.37 9.91 22.32
N ALA A 253 19.54 10.11 22.94
CA ALA A 253 19.66 10.69 24.28
C ALA A 253 19.20 12.16 24.34
N ARG A 254 19.41 12.92 23.27
CA ARG A 254 19.00 14.34 23.16
C ARG A 254 17.65 14.54 22.47
N ARG A 255 16.90 13.48 22.18
CA ARG A 255 15.60 13.51 21.46
C ARG A 255 14.64 14.58 21.98
N SER A 256 14.48 14.68 23.30
CA SER A 256 13.57 15.65 23.94
C SER A 256 14.02 17.11 23.81
N GLN A 257 15.27 17.36 23.41
CA GLN A 257 15.88 18.68 23.30
C GLN A 257 15.80 19.24 21.87
N LEU A 258 15.45 18.42 20.86
CA LEU A 258 15.41 18.83 19.45
C LEU A 258 14.30 19.85 19.14
N GLY A 259 13.27 19.95 19.99
CA GLY A 259 12.18 20.92 19.83
C GLY A 259 11.12 20.54 18.78
N TYR A 260 11.24 19.37 18.16
CA TYR A 260 10.29 18.76 17.23
C TYR A 260 10.19 17.25 17.49
N GLU A 261 9.10 16.63 17.04
CA GLU A 261 8.97 15.17 17.13
C GLU A 261 9.91 14.49 16.13
N THR A 262 10.51 13.40 16.58
CA THR A 262 11.38 12.55 15.75
C THR A 262 11.12 11.09 16.09
N ASP A 263 11.16 10.24 15.08
CA ASP A 263 10.85 8.81 15.16
C ASP A 263 12.05 7.91 14.81
N GLY A 264 13.24 8.48 14.67
CA GLY A 264 14.48 7.76 14.41
C GLY A 264 15.58 8.67 13.87
N VAL A 265 16.55 8.07 13.18
CA VAL A 265 17.69 8.74 12.56
C VAL A 265 17.79 8.29 11.10
N VAL A 266 18.03 9.21 10.17
CA VAL A 266 18.23 8.92 8.75
C VAL A 266 19.73 8.92 8.46
N TYR A 267 20.18 7.89 7.75
CA TYR A 267 21.54 7.78 7.22
C TYR A 267 21.46 7.82 5.70
N LYS A 268 22.32 8.63 5.07
CA LYS A 268 22.47 8.71 3.61
C LYS A 268 23.93 8.51 3.24
N ALA A 269 24.21 7.79 2.16
CA ALA A 269 25.56 7.71 1.61
C ALA A 269 26.07 9.13 1.26
N GLU A 270 27.25 9.50 1.76
CA GLU A 270 27.79 10.86 1.62
C GLU A 270 28.11 11.20 0.16
N ARG A 271 28.55 10.24 -0.65
CA ARG A 271 28.95 10.48 -2.06
C ARG A 271 27.77 10.28 -3.01
N ILE A 272 27.46 11.27 -3.84
CA ILE A 272 26.37 11.19 -4.82
C ILE A 272 26.63 10.10 -5.87
N GLY A 273 27.88 9.91 -6.31
CA GLY A 273 28.22 8.83 -7.24
C GLY A 273 27.90 7.42 -6.69
N GLU A 274 27.99 7.22 -5.37
CA GLU A 274 27.56 5.96 -4.74
C GLU A 274 26.04 5.85 -4.67
N GLN A 275 25.33 6.97 -4.50
CA GLN A 275 23.86 7.00 -4.57
C GLN A 275 23.35 6.60 -5.94
N GLU A 276 23.94 7.16 -7.00
CA GLU A 276 23.61 6.83 -8.39
C GLU A 276 23.90 5.36 -8.70
N ARG A 277 25.08 4.86 -8.28
CA ARG A 277 25.48 3.45 -8.45
C ARG A 277 24.52 2.49 -7.75
N LEU A 278 24.10 2.82 -6.52
CA LEU A 278 23.18 1.99 -5.76
C LEU A 278 21.74 2.08 -6.29
N GLY A 279 21.34 3.24 -6.83
CA GLY A 279 20.01 3.48 -7.35
C GLY A 279 18.92 3.36 -6.28
N HIS A 280 17.73 2.97 -6.72
CA HIS A 280 16.54 2.85 -5.89
C HIS A 280 15.73 1.61 -6.27
N THR A 281 14.92 1.13 -5.32
CA THR A 281 13.77 0.24 -5.62
C THR A 281 12.57 1.12 -6.00
N ALA A 282 11.43 0.54 -6.38
CA ALA A 282 10.24 1.37 -6.63
C ALA A 282 9.66 2.05 -5.36
N HIS A 283 10.24 1.83 -4.17
CA HIS A 283 9.80 2.50 -2.93
C HIS A 283 10.82 3.30 -2.18
N HIS A 284 12.09 2.91 -2.26
CA HIS A 284 13.12 3.51 -1.42
C HIS A 284 14.47 3.55 -2.13
N PRO A 285 15.25 4.61 -1.89
CA PRO A 285 16.64 4.65 -2.32
C PRO A 285 17.44 3.54 -1.61
N ARG A 286 18.32 2.86 -2.34
CA ARG A 286 19.23 1.86 -1.73
C ARG A 286 20.37 2.53 -0.95
N TRP A 287 20.58 3.83 -1.17
CA TRP A 287 21.62 4.66 -0.58
C TRP A 287 21.17 5.47 0.65
N ALA A 288 19.94 5.28 1.15
CA ALA A 288 19.50 5.88 2.40
C ALA A 288 18.63 4.92 3.21
N ILE A 289 18.75 4.99 4.54
CA ILE A 289 18.04 4.12 5.48
C ILE A 289 17.63 4.90 6.74
N ALA A 290 16.47 4.58 7.29
CA ALA A 290 15.96 5.13 8.54
C ALA A 290 16.15 4.12 9.69
N TYR A 291 17.06 4.41 10.62
CA TYR A 291 17.18 3.66 11.86
C TYR A 291 16.14 4.17 12.88
N LYS A 292 15.08 3.40 13.07
CA LYS A 292 13.93 3.77 13.91
C LYS A 292 14.27 3.67 15.40
N PHE A 293 13.76 4.61 16.20
CA PHE A 293 13.72 4.40 17.64
C PHE A 293 12.83 3.20 17.96
N GLN A 294 13.30 2.35 18.87
CA GLN A 294 12.48 1.28 19.42
C GLN A 294 11.23 1.89 20.07
N GLY A 295 10.04 1.39 19.71
CA GLY A 295 8.76 1.96 20.15
C GLY A 295 8.65 2.00 21.68
N ASP A 296 7.85 2.93 22.21
CA ASP A 296 7.63 3.00 23.66
C ASP A 296 6.95 1.70 24.10
N ALA A 297 7.69 0.89 24.85
CA ALA A 297 7.15 -0.24 25.56
C ALA A 297 6.67 0.24 26.93
N GLY A 298 5.52 -0.25 27.36
CA GLY A 298 5.03 0.01 28.69
C GLY A 298 4.36 -1.21 29.29
N GLU A 299 4.49 -1.30 30.59
CA GLU A 299 3.89 -2.37 31.37
C GLU A 299 2.48 -1.95 31.81
N SER A 300 1.54 -2.88 31.76
CA SER A 300 0.22 -2.70 32.35
C SER A 300 -0.30 -4.03 32.90
N VAL A 301 -1.49 -4.02 33.48
CA VAL A 301 -2.18 -5.20 34.00
C VAL A 301 -3.35 -5.55 33.10
N LEU A 302 -3.41 -6.79 32.63
CA LEU A 302 -4.55 -7.33 31.88
C LEU A 302 -5.75 -7.49 32.81
N ARG A 303 -6.83 -6.74 32.58
CA ARG A 303 -8.04 -6.75 33.39
C ARG A 303 -9.13 -7.64 32.84
N GLU A 304 -9.29 -7.62 31.52
CA GLU A 304 -10.36 -8.34 30.83
C GLU A 304 -9.87 -8.75 29.43
N VAL A 305 -10.48 -9.79 28.86
CA VAL A 305 -10.37 -10.09 27.43
C VAL A 305 -11.77 -10.04 26.85
N VAL A 306 -11.99 -9.12 25.92
CA VAL A 306 -13.25 -9.01 25.16
C VAL A 306 -13.07 -9.67 23.79
N TRP A 307 -14.14 -10.28 23.30
CA TRP A 307 -14.14 -11.09 22.09
C TRP A 307 -14.90 -10.39 20.97
N ASN A 308 -14.17 -9.87 19.98
CA ASN A 308 -14.74 -9.07 18.91
C ASN A 308 -15.09 -9.95 17.70
N VAL A 309 -16.37 -10.00 17.34
CA VAL A 309 -16.86 -10.73 16.16
C VAL A 309 -16.65 -9.89 14.90
N SER A 310 -15.94 -10.40 13.91
CA SER A 310 -15.66 -9.75 12.63
C SER A 310 -16.79 -9.92 11.62
N ARG A 311 -16.69 -9.25 10.47
CA ARG A 311 -17.63 -9.40 9.33
C ARG A 311 -17.67 -10.83 8.74
N THR A 312 -16.61 -11.61 8.93
CA THR A 312 -16.49 -12.99 8.42
C THR A 312 -16.91 -14.03 9.47
N GLY A 313 -17.31 -13.60 10.67
CA GLY A 313 -17.60 -14.51 11.79
C GLY A 313 -16.38 -14.91 12.62
N ALA A 314 -15.19 -14.40 12.30
CA ALA A 314 -13.99 -14.57 13.13
C ALA A 314 -14.13 -13.81 14.45
N ILE A 315 -13.77 -14.44 15.55
CA ILE A 315 -13.89 -13.89 16.90
C ILE A 315 -12.48 -13.66 17.44
N ASN A 316 -12.07 -12.39 17.46
CA ASN A 316 -10.70 -12.00 17.82
C ASN A 316 -10.63 -11.51 19.27
N PRO A 317 -9.64 -11.98 20.06
CA PRO A 317 -9.46 -11.53 21.42
C PRO A 317 -8.82 -10.12 21.47
N VAL A 318 -9.33 -9.27 22.36
CA VAL A 318 -8.78 -7.94 22.65
C VAL A 318 -8.63 -7.79 24.15
N GLY A 319 -7.41 -7.53 24.62
CA GLY A 319 -7.14 -7.29 26.03
C GLY A 319 -7.58 -5.88 26.45
N ILE A 320 -8.27 -5.78 27.58
CA ILE A 320 -8.50 -4.52 28.29
C ILE A 320 -7.46 -4.46 29.40
N VAL A 321 -6.73 -3.36 29.46
CA VAL A 321 -5.59 -3.18 30.36
C VAL A 321 -5.78 -1.92 31.19
N ASP A 322 -5.08 -1.83 32.31
CA ASP A 322 -4.99 -0.56 33.05
C ASP A 322 -4.44 0.55 32.14
N PRO A 323 -4.94 1.79 32.25
CA PRO A 323 -4.47 2.91 31.44
C PRO A 323 -2.95 3.08 31.56
N VAL A 324 -2.24 2.99 30.42
CA VAL A 324 -0.80 3.25 30.33
C VAL A 324 -0.54 4.25 29.20
N VAL A 325 0.41 5.15 29.40
CA VAL A 325 0.77 6.12 28.35
C VAL A 325 1.86 5.51 27.48
N LEU A 326 1.55 5.26 26.19
CA LEU A 326 2.49 4.79 25.18
C LEU A 326 2.54 5.80 24.03
N SER A 327 3.71 6.40 23.79
CA SER A 327 3.91 7.38 22.73
C SER A 327 2.87 8.50 22.76
N GLY A 328 2.68 9.08 23.95
CA GLY A 328 1.78 10.21 24.19
C GLY A 328 0.28 9.89 24.21
N ALA A 329 -0.15 8.67 23.87
CA ALA A 329 -1.54 8.26 23.96
C ALA A 329 -1.80 7.36 25.17
N THR A 330 -2.95 7.55 25.82
CA THR A 330 -3.41 6.63 26.87
C THR A 330 -4.00 5.38 26.21
N VAL A 331 -3.36 4.25 26.44
CA VAL A 331 -3.75 2.93 25.95
C VAL A 331 -4.49 2.19 27.05
N THR A 332 -5.72 1.75 26.73
CA THR A 332 -6.57 0.93 27.61
C THR A 332 -7.00 -0.39 26.96
N ARG A 333 -6.66 -0.57 25.68
CA ARG A 333 -6.99 -1.74 24.87
C ARG A 333 -5.74 -2.19 24.13
N VAL A 334 -5.54 -3.50 24.01
CA VAL A 334 -4.38 -4.09 23.35
C VAL A 334 -4.83 -5.27 22.50
N SER A 335 -4.33 -5.36 21.26
CA SER A 335 -4.62 -6.52 20.41
C SER A 335 -3.93 -7.77 20.95
N LEU A 336 -4.66 -8.88 20.96
CA LEU A 336 -4.13 -10.23 21.16
C LEU A 336 -4.08 -11.01 19.83
N HIS A 337 -4.30 -10.31 18.71
CA HIS A 337 -4.31 -10.80 17.32
C HIS A 337 -5.40 -11.84 17.03
N ASN A 338 -5.17 -13.10 17.40
CA ASN A 338 -6.07 -14.23 17.14
C ASN A 338 -5.97 -15.26 18.29
N LEU A 339 -6.73 -16.35 18.19
CA LEU A 339 -6.77 -17.36 19.25
C LEU A 339 -5.40 -18.01 19.47
N ALA A 340 -4.71 -18.41 18.39
CA ALA A 340 -3.41 -19.07 18.50
C ALA A 340 -2.33 -18.16 19.12
N ILE A 341 -2.29 -16.88 18.75
CA ILE A 341 -1.32 -15.91 19.31
C ILE A 341 -1.64 -15.66 20.78
N MET A 342 -2.91 -15.52 21.16
CA MET A 342 -3.30 -15.38 22.57
C MET A 342 -2.86 -16.59 23.40
N GLU A 343 -3.06 -17.81 22.90
CA GLU A 343 -2.59 -19.04 23.53
C GLU A 343 -1.07 -19.07 23.64
N HIS A 344 -0.36 -18.66 22.58
CA HIS A 344 1.10 -18.55 22.59
C HIS A 344 1.61 -17.57 23.65
N LEU A 345 1.00 -16.39 23.77
CA LEU A 345 1.32 -15.38 24.79
C LEU A 345 1.12 -15.91 26.21
N GLY A 346 0.12 -16.77 26.41
CA GLY A 346 -0.17 -17.43 27.69
C GLY A 346 0.72 -18.64 28.01
N GLY A 347 1.39 -19.21 27.01
CA GLY A 347 2.17 -20.44 27.14
C GLY A 347 1.32 -21.64 27.54
N GLU A 348 1.95 -22.68 28.09
CA GLU A 348 1.26 -23.93 28.49
C GLU A 348 0.16 -23.72 29.54
N ALA A 349 0.26 -22.65 30.34
CA ALA A 349 -0.69 -22.36 31.42
C ALA A 349 -1.91 -21.55 30.98
N GLY A 350 -1.94 -21.10 29.70
CA GLY A 350 -2.94 -20.19 29.15
C GLY A 350 -2.80 -18.75 29.66
N LEU A 351 -3.38 -17.79 28.93
CA LEU A 351 -3.37 -16.39 29.33
C LEU A 351 -4.27 -16.21 30.57
N ARG A 352 -3.85 -15.35 31.51
CA ARG A 352 -4.57 -15.10 32.77
C ARG A 352 -4.86 -13.62 32.97
N LEU A 353 -6.07 -13.28 33.43
CA LEU A 353 -6.37 -11.96 33.96
C LEU A 353 -5.55 -11.69 35.22
N GLY A 354 -5.25 -10.43 35.47
CA GLY A 354 -4.29 -9.98 36.49
C GLY A 354 -2.83 -10.09 36.04
N SER A 355 -2.55 -10.63 34.85
CA SER A 355 -1.18 -10.71 34.34
C SER A 355 -0.58 -9.32 34.14
N ARG A 356 0.67 -9.14 34.58
CA ARG A 356 1.48 -7.98 34.19
C ARG A 356 2.04 -8.25 32.81
N VAL A 357 1.73 -7.37 31.88
CA VAL A 357 1.97 -7.56 30.46
C VAL A 357 2.85 -6.45 29.92
N LEU A 358 3.76 -6.81 29.02
CA LEU A 358 4.51 -5.84 28.24
C LEU A 358 3.72 -5.56 26.97
N MET A 359 3.45 -4.29 26.72
CA MET A 359 2.77 -3.85 25.52
C MET A 359 3.65 -2.88 24.78
N MET A 360 3.53 -2.90 23.46
CA MET A 360 4.29 -2.01 22.60
C MET A 360 3.35 -1.36 21.60
N ARG A 361 3.53 -0.05 21.41
CA ARG A 361 2.90 0.68 20.33
C ARG A 361 3.91 0.83 19.19
N ARG A 362 3.88 -0.10 18.25
CA ARG A 362 4.73 -0.08 17.06
C ARG A 362 4.06 0.78 15.99
N GLY A 363 4.82 1.64 15.31
CA GLY A 363 4.30 2.50 14.24
C GLY A 363 3.28 3.56 14.66
N GLY A 364 2.95 3.68 15.95
CA GLY A 364 2.02 4.70 16.45
C GLY A 364 0.53 4.42 16.24
N VAL A 365 0.12 3.23 15.75
CA VAL A 365 -1.30 2.96 15.42
C VAL A 365 -1.97 2.05 16.46
N ILE A 366 -1.71 0.74 16.43
CA ILE A 366 -2.39 -0.24 17.31
C ILE A 366 -1.39 -0.82 18.34
N PRO A 367 -1.67 -0.69 19.65
CA PRO A 367 -0.85 -1.35 20.68
C PRO A 367 -1.11 -2.86 20.70
N ASN A 368 -0.03 -3.64 20.75
CA ASN A 368 -0.06 -5.10 20.81
C ASN A 368 0.56 -5.61 22.11
N MET A 369 0.10 -6.78 22.56
CA MET A 369 0.69 -7.46 23.71
C MET A 369 1.88 -8.27 23.21
N GLU A 370 3.08 -7.95 23.70
CA GLU A 370 4.31 -8.61 23.27
C GLU A 370 4.56 -9.88 24.06
N ARG A 371 4.35 -9.81 25.39
CA ARG A 371 4.54 -10.94 26.30
C ARG A 371 3.91 -10.71 27.66
N VAL A 372 3.65 -11.81 28.36
CA VAL A 372 3.36 -11.82 29.79
C VAL A 372 4.68 -11.74 30.56
N LEU A 373 4.81 -10.73 31.42
CA LEU A 373 5.96 -10.56 32.32
C LEU A 373 5.78 -11.35 33.61
N GLU A 374 4.54 -11.35 34.12
CA GLU A 374 4.16 -12.05 35.33
C GLU A 374 2.73 -12.54 35.15
N ALA A 375 2.53 -13.86 35.33
CA ALA A 375 1.23 -14.47 35.16
C ALA A 375 0.28 -14.06 36.29
N GLY A 376 -0.94 -13.71 35.90
CA GLY A 376 -2.03 -13.47 36.83
C GLY A 376 -2.60 -14.77 37.40
N ASP A 377 -3.73 -14.65 38.08
CA ASP A 377 -4.35 -15.73 38.83
C ASP A 377 -5.52 -16.38 38.07
N THR A 378 -6.29 -15.60 37.33
CA THR A 378 -7.58 -16.03 36.76
C THR A 378 -7.46 -16.42 35.28
N PRO A 379 -7.73 -17.68 34.88
CA PRO A 379 -7.66 -18.08 33.46
C PRO A 379 -8.60 -17.26 32.56
N VAL A 380 -8.12 -16.89 31.38
CA VAL A 380 -8.98 -16.32 30.32
C VAL A 380 -9.79 -17.44 29.68
N GLU A 381 -11.11 -17.34 29.73
CA GLU A 381 -12.00 -18.30 29.11
C GLU A 381 -12.22 -17.99 27.62
N ILE A 382 -12.07 -19.02 26.78
CA ILE A 382 -12.41 -18.95 25.37
C ILE A 382 -13.92 -19.18 25.25
N PRO A 383 -14.67 -18.27 24.62
CA PRO A 383 -16.12 -18.36 24.58
C PRO A 383 -16.53 -19.58 23.75
N ALA A 384 -17.41 -20.43 24.31
CA ALA A 384 -18.00 -21.57 23.60
C ALA A 384 -19.18 -21.18 22.70
N ALA A 385 -19.67 -19.94 22.87
CA ALA A 385 -20.76 -19.36 22.10
C ALA A 385 -20.39 -17.91 21.73
N CYS A 386 -20.77 -17.48 20.54
CA CYS A 386 -20.52 -16.15 20.05
C CYS A 386 -21.11 -15.10 21.00
N PRO A 387 -20.33 -14.08 21.40
CA PRO A 387 -20.79 -13.06 22.34
C PRO A 387 -21.90 -12.16 21.79
N GLU A 388 -22.10 -12.13 20.46
CA GLU A 388 -23.10 -11.28 19.80
C GLU A 388 -24.42 -11.99 19.53
N CYS A 389 -24.39 -13.26 19.07
CA CYS A 389 -25.60 -13.99 18.67
C CYS A 389 -25.81 -15.34 19.38
N GLY A 390 -24.87 -15.78 20.22
CA GLY A 390 -24.98 -17.00 21.01
C GLY A 390 -24.79 -18.32 20.24
N ALA A 391 -24.49 -18.29 18.94
CA ALA A 391 -24.23 -19.53 18.17
C ALA A 391 -22.90 -20.19 18.61
N PRO A 392 -22.78 -21.53 18.49
CA PRO A 392 -21.60 -22.26 18.96
C PRO A 392 -20.35 -21.82 18.20
N THR A 393 -19.24 -21.69 18.92
CA THR A 393 -17.93 -21.37 18.35
C THR A 393 -17.16 -22.63 18.00
N GLU A 394 -16.38 -22.58 16.94
CA GLU A 394 -15.44 -23.63 16.55
C GLU A 394 -14.07 -23.04 16.21
N ARG A 395 -13.01 -23.81 16.46
CA ARG A 395 -11.66 -23.39 16.05
C ARG A 395 -11.41 -23.83 14.61
N GLN A 396 -11.05 -22.87 13.76
CA GLN A 396 -10.56 -23.13 12.41
C GLN A 396 -9.12 -22.62 12.32
N ASN A 397 -8.15 -23.54 12.31
CA ASN A 397 -6.72 -23.24 12.36
C ASN A 397 -6.36 -22.34 13.56
N ASP A 398 -5.89 -21.12 13.28
CA ASP A 398 -5.41 -20.15 14.28
C ASP A 398 -6.51 -19.22 14.80
N VAL A 399 -7.74 -19.36 14.28
CA VAL A 399 -8.84 -18.42 14.49
C VAL A 399 -10.01 -19.11 15.17
N LEU A 400 -10.64 -18.40 16.13
CA LEU A 400 -11.93 -18.80 16.67
C LEU A 400 -13.01 -18.29 15.72
N MET A 401 -13.84 -19.18 15.21
CA MET A 401 -14.94 -18.85 14.32
C MET A 401 -16.24 -19.20 15.01
N ALA A 402 -17.33 -18.67 14.51
CA ALA A 402 -18.64 -19.22 14.82
C ALA A 402 -19.48 -19.19 13.55
N ASP A 403 -20.14 -20.32 13.26
CA ASP A 403 -20.91 -20.48 12.04
C ASP A 403 -22.19 -19.62 12.13
N HIS A 404 -22.17 -18.54 11.37
CA HIS A 404 -23.10 -17.41 11.51
C HIS A 404 -23.63 -16.94 10.16
N LYS A 405 -23.53 -17.76 9.10
CA LYS A 405 -23.63 -17.28 7.71
C LYS A 405 -24.84 -16.33 7.47
N ASP A 406 -25.95 -16.46 8.20
CA ASP A 406 -27.13 -15.59 8.00
C ASP A 406 -27.70 -14.79 9.18
N ASN A 407 -27.41 -15.09 10.46
CA ASN A 407 -28.22 -14.55 11.58
C ASN A 407 -27.47 -13.70 12.63
N CYS A 408 -26.18 -13.44 12.46
CA CYS A 408 -25.46 -12.61 13.42
C CYS A 408 -25.63 -11.11 13.09
N ARG A 409 -26.41 -10.40 13.93
CA ARG A 409 -26.63 -8.95 13.84
C ARG A 409 -25.34 -8.16 13.61
N ALA A 410 -24.32 -8.39 14.44
CA ALA A 410 -23.06 -7.67 14.36
C ALA A 410 -22.30 -7.96 13.06
N ALA A 411 -22.35 -9.20 12.56
CA ALA A 411 -21.73 -9.56 11.29
C ALA A 411 -22.46 -8.89 10.11
N LYS A 412 -23.80 -8.90 10.09
CA LYS A 412 -24.60 -8.25 9.04
C LYS A 412 -24.37 -6.74 8.99
N ILE A 413 -24.35 -6.07 10.14
CA ILE A 413 -24.04 -4.63 10.22
C ILE A 413 -22.64 -4.35 9.66
N ARG A 414 -21.62 -5.13 10.03
CA ARG A 414 -20.25 -4.96 9.50
C ARG A 414 -20.13 -5.31 8.02
N GLN A 415 -20.94 -6.23 7.50
CA GLN A 415 -21.01 -6.52 6.06
C GLN A 415 -21.58 -5.32 5.30
N ILE A 416 -22.67 -4.73 5.79
CA ILE A 416 -23.26 -3.51 5.22
C ILE A 416 -22.26 -2.34 5.34
N GLU A 417 -21.58 -2.19 6.48
CA GLU A 417 -20.54 -1.18 6.71
C GLU A 417 -19.38 -1.32 5.70
N HIS A 418 -18.90 -2.55 5.49
CA HIS A 418 -17.89 -2.83 4.47
C HIS A 418 -18.41 -2.48 3.08
N PHE A 419 -19.65 -2.84 2.75
CA PHE A 419 -20.26 -2.53 1.45
C PHE A 419 -20.32 -1.01 1.19
N VAL A 420 -20.89 -0.22 2.12
CA VAL A 420 -20.95 1.25 1.98
C VAL A 420 -19.57 1.87 1.94
N SER A 421 -18.61 1.33 2.71
CA SER A 421 -17.23 1.82 2.69
C SER A 421 -16.55 1.56 1.34
N ARG A 422 -16.72 0.38 0.73
CA ARG A 422 -16.07 0.03 -0.55
C ARG A 422 -16.69 0.73 -1.75
N LEU A 423 -17.99 1.02 -1.70
CA LEU A 423 -18.67 1.88 -2.68
C LEU A 423 -18.52 3.39 -2.37
N GLU A 424 -17.82 3.74 -1.29
CA GLU A 424 -17.56 5.11 -0.86
C GLU A 424 -18.85 5.92 -0.59
N ILE A 425 -19.91 5.26 -0.13
CA ILE A 425 -21.18 5.88 0.26
C ILE A 425 -21.01 6.49 1.66
N LYS A 426 -20.59 7.77 1.69
CA LYS A 426 -20.30 8.48 2.95
C LYS A 426 -21.54 8.74 3.80
N GLY A 427 -21.37 8.77 5.12
CA GLY A 427 -22.41 9.20 6.08
C GLY A 427 -23.13 8.08 6.81
N PHE A 428 -22.88 6.82 6.43
CA PHE A 428 -23.38 5.63 7.12
C PHE A 428 -22.38 5.17 8.19
N GLY A 429 -22.34 5.89 9.31
CA GLY A 429 -21.51 5.49 10.45
C GLY A 429 -22.10 4.31 11.24
N PRO A 430 -21.32 3.66 12.13
CA PRO A 430 -21.74 2.46 12.85
C PRO A 430 -23.10 2.58 13.55
N LYS A 431 -23.32 3.68 14.30
CA LYS A 431 -24.58 3.93 15.02
C LYS A 431 -25.79 4.11 14.11
N LEU A 432 -25.60 4.61 12.88
CA LEU A 432 -26.70 4.77 11.93
C LEU A 432 -27.03 3.43 11.29
N LEU A 433 -26.01 2.64 10.93
CA LEU A 433 -26.19 1.28 10.41
C LEU A 433 -26.85 0.36 11.44
N GLU A 434 -26.49 0.48 12.72
CA GLU A 434 -27.18 -0.21 13.82
C GLU A 434 -28.67 0.14 13.86
N GLN A 435 -29.01 1.43 13.81
CA GLN A 435 -30.41 1.87 13.81
C GLN A 435 -31.19 1.40 12.58
N LEU A 436 -30.57 1.45 11.39
CA LEU A 436 -31.18 0.97 10.15
C LEU A 436 -31.46 -0.53 10.20
N TYR A 437 -30.51 -1.30 10.74
CA TYR A 437 -30.67 -2.75 10.90
C TYR A 437 -31.71 -3.10 11.95
N ASP A 438 -31.69 -2.43 13.12
CA ASP A 438 -32.64 -2.67 14.21
C ASP A 438 -34.08 -2.28 13.86
N ALA A 439 -34.24 -1.28 12.98
CA ALA A 439 -35.53 -0.89 12.42
C ALA A 439 -35.98 -1.77 11.25
N GLU A 440 -35.21 -2.81 10.89
CA GLU A 440 -35.43 -3.68 9.73
C GLU A 440 -35.53 -2.93 8.39
N LEU A 441 -34.98 -1.71 8.34
CA LEU A 441 -34.96 -0.87 7.12
C LEU A 441 -33.82 -1.27 6.19
N VAL A 442 -32.70 -1.76 6.75
CA VAL A 442 -31.56 -2.27 5.98
C VAL A 442 -31.03 -3.53 6.63
N THR A 443 -31.33 -4.67 6.03
CA THR A 443 -30.85 -5.99 6.47
C THR A 443 -29.82 -6.57 5.49
N THR A 444 -29.84 -6.09 4.25
CA THR A 444 -28.91 -6.44 3.18
C THR A 444 -28.39 -5.19 2.48
N PRO A 445 -27.27 -5.28 1.73
CA PRO A 445 -26.80 -4.18 0.89
C PRO A 445 -27.80 -3.68 -0.16
N VAL A 446 -28.75 -4.53 -0.59
CA VAL A 446 -29.77 -4.18 -1.59
C VAL A 446 -30.71 -3.11 -1.05
N ASP A 447 -31.11 -3.24 0.23
CA ASP A 447 -32.09 -2.38 0.88
C ASP A 447 -31.64 -0.90 0.93
N LEU A 448 -30.32 -0.65 0.91
CA LEU A 448 -29.77 0.71 0.80
C LEU A 448 -30.34 1.47 -0.40
N PHE A 449 -30.57 0.80 -1.53
CA PHE A 449 -30.98 1.42 -2.79
C PHE A 449 -32.49 1.62 -2.91
N THR A 450 -33.27 1.09 -1.95
CA THR A 450 -34.73 1.22 -1.87
C THR A 450 -35.18 2.15 -0.73
N LEU A 451 -34.27 2.57 0.15
CA LEU A 451 -34.54 3.53 1.23
C LEU A 451 -35.17 4.84 0.75
N SER A 452 -36.12 5.33 1.53
CA SER A 452 -36.75 6.64 1.36
C SER A 452 -36.30 7.67 2.41
N VAL A 453 -36.43 8.96 2.07
CA VAL A 453 -36.17 10.08 3.00
C VAL A 453 -37.05 9.97 4.25
N SER A 454 -38.31 9.57 4.10
CA SER A 454 -39.26 9.40 5.21
C SER A 454 -38.85 8.33 6.20
N GLU A 455 -38.31 7.20 5.74
CA GLU A 455 -37.84 6.12 6.62
C GLU A 455 -36.62 6.56 7.43
N LEU A 456 -35.68 7.27 6.77
CA LEU A 456 -34.50 7.82 7.43
C LEU A 456 -34.85 8.86 8.49
N MET A 457 -35.84 9.72 8.24
CA MET A 457 -36.31 10.72 9.22
C MET A 457 -36.96 10.11 10.47
N GLY A 458 -37.35 8.83 10.42
CA GLY A 458 -37.84 8.09 11.58
C GLY A 458 -36.74 7.72 12.58
N LEU A 459 -35.46 7.85 12.20
CA LEU A 459 -34.32 7.45 13.02
C LEU A 459 -33.84 8.58 13.95
N GLU A 460 -33.19 8.17 15.04
CA GLU A 460 -32.68 9.11 16.03
C GLU A 460 -31.55 9.97 15.43
N ARG A 461 -31.65 11.29 15.61
CA ARG A 461 -30.67 12.30 15.12
C ARG A 461 -30.53 12.35 13.59
N VAL A 462 -31.56 11.92 12.85
CA VAL A 462 -31.63 12.08 11.39
C VAL A 462 -32.73 13.09 11.03
N GLY A 463 -32.32 14.31 10.70
CA GLY A 463 -33.24 15.34 10.17
C GLY A 463 -33.36 15.28 8.64
N GLU A 464 -34.37 15.95 8.09
CA GLU A 464 -34.69 16.00 6.65
C GLU A 464 -33.46 16.26 5.75
N ILE A 465 -32.68 17.30 6.05
CA ILE A 465 -31.47 17.66 5.29
C ILE A 465 -30.44 16.52 5.29
N LEU A 466 -30.28 15.81 6.40
CA LEU A 466 -29.34 14.70 6.49
C LEU A 466 -29.87 13.49 5.71
N ALA A 467 -31.17 13.19 5.83
CA ALA A 467 -31.82 12.11 5.11
C ALA A 467 -31.71 12.30 3.59
N GLU A 468 -32.02 13.49 3.07
CA GLU A 468 -31.84 13.83 1.65
C GLU A 468 -30.41 13.62 1.19
N LYS A 469 -29.41 14.12 1.94
CA LYS A 469 -27.99 13.94 1.62
C LYS A 469 -27.56 12.48 1.60
N LEU A 470 -28.11 11.63 2.47
CA LEU A 470 -27.79 10.21 2.50
C LEU A 470 -28.38 9.50 1.28
N ILE A 471 -29.63 9.80 0.93
CA ILE A 471 -30.26 9.29 -0.30
C ILE A 471 -29.50 9.74 -1.54
N ASP A 472 -29.15 11.02 -1.66
CA ASP A 472 -28.38 11.54 -2.79
C ASP A 472 -27.04 10.81 -2.97
N ARG A 473 -26.35 10.48 -1.86
CA ARG A 473 -25.09 9.72 -1.90
C ARG A 473 -25.28 8.27 -2.36
N ILE A 474 -26.38 7.63 -1.97
CA ILE A 474 -26.74 6.30 -2.47
C ILE A 474 -27.04 6.39 -3.98
N GLN A 475 -27.88 7.34 -4.40
CA GLN A 475 -28.25 7.49 -5.81
C GLN A 475 -27.04 7.86 -6.69
N GLY A 476 -26.11 8.67 -6.17
CA GLY A 476 -24.86 9.03 -6.84
C GLY A 476 -23.85 7.88 -6.97
N ARG A 477 -24.16 6.69 -6.43
CA ARG A 477 -23.34 5.48 -6.49
C ARG A 477 -24.06 4.32 -7.20
N ARG A 478 -24.95 4.62 -8.15
CA ARG A 478 -25.59 3.61 -9.01
C ARG A 478 -24.71 3.13 -10.16
N GLU A 479 -23.75 3.93 -10.60
CA GLU A 479 -22.69 3.47 -11.52
C GLU A 479 -21.44 3.17 -10.69
N VAL A 480 -20.94 1.93 -10.82
CA VAL A 480 -19.87 1.41 -9.96
C VAL A 480 -18.85 0.67 -10.81
N ALA A 481 -17.56 0.94 -10.60
CA ALA A 481 -16.49 0.17 -11.23
C ALA A 481 -16.53 -1.30 -10.76
N VAL A 482 -16.40 -2.25 -11.68
CA VAL A 482 -16.56 -3.68 -11.38
C VAL A 482 -15.62 -4.16 -10.27
N ASP A 483 -14.38 -3.65 -10.21
CA ASP A 483 -13.41 -3.98 -9.17
C ASP A 483 -13.91 -3.56 -7.77
N LYS A 484 -14.54 -2.39 -7.66
CA LYS A 484 -15.13 -1.87 -6.42
C LYS A 484 -16.37 -2.67 -6.02
N PHE A 485 -17.19 -3.05 -6.99
CA PHE A 485 -18.35 -3.92 -6.76
C PHE A 485 -17.93 -5.27 -6.19
N LEU A 486 -16.96 -5.95 -6.83
CA LEU A 486 -16.43 -7.22 -6.37
C LEU A 486 -15.83 -7.13 -4.96
N GLN A 487 -15.12 -6.05 -4.64
CA GLN A 487 -14.61 -5.79 -3.29
C GLN A 487 -15.74 -5.62 -2.27
N ALA A 488 -16.82 -4.93 -2.64
CA ALA A 488 -17.94 -4.63 -1.75
C ALA A 488 -18.72 -5.89 -1.34
N LEU A 489 -18.74 -6.93 -2.18
CA LEU A 489 -19.33 -8.25 -1.87
C LEU A 489 -18.70 -8.92 -0.64
N GLY A 490 -17.45 -8.58 -0.32
CA GLY A 490 -16.79 -9.08 0.87
C GLY A 490 -16.48 -10.58 0.86
N ILE A 491 -16.42 -11.19 -0.32
CA ILE A 491 -16.05 -12.60 -0.53
C ILE A 491 -14.62 -12.83 0.00
N HIS A 492 -14.41 -13.97 0.67
CA HIS A 492 -13.10 -14.36 1.22
C HIS A 492 -12.05 -14.51 0.09
N GLU A 493 -10.83 -14.03 0.32
CA GLU A 493 -9.78 -13.84 -0.70
C GLU A 493 -10.10 -12.93 -1.91
N LEU A 494 -11.35 -12.48 -2.09
CA LEU A 494 -11.71 -11.50 -3.13
C LEU A 494 -11.40 -10.08 -2.67
N GLY A 495 -10.11 -9.82 -2.58
CA GLY A 495 -9.55 -8.53 -2.24
C GLY A 495 -9.42 -7.58 -3.42
N LYS A 496 -9.04 -6.33 -3.14
CA LYS A 496 -8.76 -5.29 -4.14
C LYS A 496 -7.90 -5.77 -5.31
N HIS A 497 -6.76 -6.39 -5.01
CA HIS A 497 -5.83 -6.92 -6.01
C HIS A 497 -6.50 -7.94 -6.92
N VAL A 498 -7.20 -8.92 -6.34
CA VAL A 498 -7.92 -9.95 -7.09
C VAL A 498 -9.07 -9.35 -7.90
N SER A 499 -9.82 -8.40 -7.33
CA SER A 499 -10.88 -7.68 -8.03
C SER A 499 -10.37 -6.84 -9.20
N ALA A 500 -9.19 -6.22 -9.08
CA ALA A 500 -8.54 -5.50 -10.17
C ALA A 500 -8.10 -6.45 -11.30
N ILE A 501 -7.47 -7.58 -10.94
CA ILE A 501 -7.12 -8.63 -11.91
C ILE A 501 -8.36 -9.11 -12.68
N LEU A 502 -9.47 -9.34 -11.97
CA LEU A 502 -10.73 -9.75 -12.59
C LEU A 502 -11.31 -8.66 -13.49
N ALA A 503 -11.26 -7.40 -13.05
CA ALA A 503 -11.75 -6.26 -13.83
C ALA A 503 -10.94 -6.01 -15.11
N GLU A 504 -9.62 -6.20 -15.06
CA GLU A 504 -8.73 -6.02 -16.22
C GLU A 504 -8.83 -7.18 -17.22
N ARG A 505 -9.05 -8.41 -16.72
CA ARG A 505 -9.03 -9.62 -17.55
C ARG A 505 -10.36 -9.94 -18.21
N TYR A 506 -11.46 -9.53 -17.61
CA TYR A 506 -12.81 -9.86 -18.06
C TYR A 506 -13.61 -8.58 -18.35
N ASP A 507 -14.41 -8.62 -19.40
CA ASP A 507 -15.20 -7.50 -19.92
C ASP A 507 -16.65 -7.49 -19.43
N SER A 508 -17.04 -8.51 -18.66
CA SER A 508 -18.42 -8.74 -18.22
C SER A 508 -18.46 -9.54 -16.92
N LEU A 509 -19.52 -9.32 -16.13
CA LEU A 509 -19.68 -10.03 -14.86
C LEU A 509 -20.05 -11.49 -15.09
N GLU A 510 -20.72 -11.80 -16.20
CA GLU A 510 -21.04 -13.14 -16.66
C GLU A 510 -19.75 -13.95 -16.90
N ALA A 511 -18.74 -13.33 -17.52
CA ALA A 511 -17.44 -13.95 -17.72
C ALA A 511 -16.75 -14.21 -16.37
N ILE A 512 -16.83 -13.26 -15.42
CA ILE A 512 -16.27 -13.40 -14.07
C ILE A 512 -16.96 -14.52 -13.27
N ARG A 513 -18.29 -14.64 -13.37
CA ARG A 513 -19.05 -15.72 -12.70
C ARG A 513 -18.80 -17.09 -13.31
N SER A 514 -18.36 -17.15 -14.56
CA SER A 514 -18.10 -18.39 -15.31
C SER A 514 -16.63 -18.82 -15.27
N ILE A 515 -15.82 -18.21 -14.40
CA ILE A 515 -14.41 -18.54 -14.25
C ILE A 515 -14.24 -19.99 -13.80
N ASP A 516 -13.35 -20.68 -14.49
CA ASP A 516 -12.83 -21.99 -14.11
C ASP A 516 -11.74 -21.82 -13.05
N ALA A 517 -11.85 -22.53 -11.92
CA ALA A 517 -10.97 -22.32 -10.77
C ALA A 517 -9.53 -22.73 -11.09
N GLU A 518 -9.36 -23.81 -11.85
CA GLU A 518 -8.07 -24.31 -12.30
C GLU A 518 -7.39 -23.31 -13.24
N ALA A 519 -8.11 -22.81 -14.26
CA ALA A 519 -7.57 -21.78 -15.16
C ALA A 519 -7.29 -20.45 -14.44
N PHE A 520 -8.04 -20.13 -13.38
CA PHE A 520 -7.81 -18.91 -12.60
C PHE A 520 -6.61 -19.02 -11.66
N ALA A 521 -6.30 -20.22 -11.16
CA ALA A 521 -5.09 -20.49 -10.38
C ALA A 521 -3.79 -20.39 -11.21
N GLU A 522 -3.87 -20.41 -12.55
CA GLU A 522 -2.71 -20.17 -13.41
C GLU A 522 -2.36 -18.68 -13.55
N VAL A 523 -3.20 -17.77 -13.04
CA VAL A 523 -2.95 -16.34 -13.10
C VAL A 523 -1.86 -15.97 -12.10
N HIS A 524 -0.81 -15.28 -12.56
CA HIS A 524 0.27 -14.77 -11.72
C HIS A 524 -0.31 -14.03 -10.49
N THR A 525 0.12 -14.41 -9.28
CA THR A 525 -0.40 -13.99 -7.95
C THR A 525 -1.73 -14.60 -7.46
N ILE A 526 -2.38 -15.47 -8.24
CA ILE A 526 -3.61 -16.17 -7.83
C ILE A 526 -3.27 -17.64 -7.61
N GLY A 527 -3.20 -18.08 -6.35
CA GLY A 527 -3.03 -19.50 -6.01
C GLY A 527 -4.35 -20.28 -6.01
N GLU A 528 -4.26 -21.62 -5.90
CA GLU A 528 -5.43 -22.53 -5.85
C GLU A 528 -6.43 -22.15 -4.75
N VAL A 529 -5.95 -21.70 -3.58
CA VAL A 529 -6.78 -21.29 -2.44
C VAL A 529 -7.63 -20.07 -2.81
N ILE A 530 -7.00 -19.04 -3.38
CA ILE A 530 -7.68 -17.82 -3.82
C ILE A 530 -8.69 -18.17 -4.92
N ALA A 531 -8.26 -18.93 -5.93
CA ALA A 531 -9.11 -19.25 -7.06
C ALA A 531 -10.38 -20.01 -6.66
N ARG A 532 -10.24 -20.99 -5.78
CA ARG A 532 -11.38 -21.73 -5.22
C ARG A 532 -12.27 -20.82 -4.37
N SER A 533 -11.68 -20.06 -3.43
CA SER A 533 -12.43 -19.17 -2.53
C SER A 533 -13.26 -18.13 -3.30
N VAL A 534 -12.69 -17.54 -4.36
CA VAL A 534 -13.37 -16.56 -5.20
C VAL A 534 -14.49 -17.19 -6.03
N THR A 535 -14.21 -18.31 -6.71
CA THR A 535 -15.22 -18.95 -7.58
C THR A 535 -16.37 -19.56 -6.79
N GLU A 536 -16.10 -20.13 -5.61
CA GLU A 536 -17.14 -20.60 -4.68
C GLU A 536 -17.92 -19.43 -4.10
N GLY A 537 -17.26 -18.37 -3.63
CA GLY A 537 -17.93 -17.21 -3.06
C GLY A 537 -18.83 -16.46 -4.04
N LEU A 538 -18.43 -16.35 -5.31
CA LEU A 538 -19.26 -15.77 -6.38
C LEU A 538 -20.52 -16.62 -6.66
N LYS A 539 -20.43 -17.95 -6.50
CA LYS A 539 -21.58 -18.85 -6.61
C LYS A 539 -22.49 -18.76 -5.38
N GLU A 540 -21.92 -18.74 -4.18
CA GLU A 540 -22.66 -18.61 -2.92
C GLU A 540 -23.46 -17.29 -2.86
N GLN A 541 -22.92 -16.20 -3.40
CA GLN A 541 -23.57 -14.88 -3.39
C GLN A 541 -24.34 -14.54 -4.68
N ALA A 542 -24.62 -15.52 -5.54
CA ALA A 542 -25.30 -15.31 -6.81
C ALA A 542 -26.60 -14.50 -6.70
N GLU A 543 -27.47 -14.84 -5.75
CA GLU A 543 -28.76 -14.15 -5.55
C GLU A 543 -28.59 -12.70 -5.10
N LEU A 544 -27.62 -12.44 -4.21
CA LEU A 544 -27.30 -11.07 -3.74
C LEU A 544 -26.76 -10.22 -4.90
N ILE A 545 -25.88 -10.80 -5.72
CA ILE A 545 -25.32 -10.14 -6.89
C ILE A 545 -26.45 -9.75 -7.85
N ASP A 546 -27.34 -10.70 -8.17
CA ASP A 546 -28.44 -10.47 -9.11
C ASP A 546 -29.38 -9.35 -8.60
N ALA A 547 -29.73 -9.37 -7.31
CA ALA A 547 -30.54 -8.31 -6.70
C ALA A 547 -29.86 -6.93 -6.70
N LEU A 548 -28.54 -6.87 -6.48
CA LEU A 548 -27.79 -5.61 -6.55
C LEU A 548 -27.75 -5.04 -7.98
N LEU A 549 -27.69 -5.89 -9.01
CA LEU A 549 -27.66 -5.47 -10.42
C LEU A 549 -28.99 -4.87 -10.90
N GLU A 550 -30.10 -5.09 -10.19
CA GLU A 550 -31.35 -4.36 -10.46
C GLU A 550 -31.24 -2.86 -10.14
N HIS A 551 -30.27 -2.48 -9.30
CA HIS A 551 -30.06 -1.12 -8.82
C HIS A 551 -28.76 -0.48 -9.29
N LEU A 552 -27.80 -1.30 -9.71
CA LEU A 552 -26.43 -0.91 -10.05
C LEU A 552 -26.10 -1.21 -11.51
N THR A 553 -25.39 -0.27 -12.14
CA THR A 553 -24.75 -0.45 -13.44
C THR A 553 -23.24 -0.58 -13.24
N LEU A 554 -22.68 -1.69 -13.71
CA LEU A 554 -21.25 -1.95 -13.59
C LEU A 554 -20.46 -1.36 -14.76
N VAL A 555 -19.38 -0.65 -14.42
CA VAL A 555 -18.44 -0.07 -15.38
C VAL A 555 -17.18 -0.92 -15.39
N PHE A 556 -16.87 -1.48 -16.55
CA PHE A 556 -15.63 -2.20 -16.79
C PHE A 556 -14.56 -1.23 -17.29
N PRO A 557 -13.28 -1.40 -16.89
CA PRO A 557 -12.20 -0.60 -17.46
C PRO A 557 -12.19 -0.80 -18.98
N SER A 558 -12.26 0.30 -19.73
CA SER A 558 -12.03 0.22 -21.18
C SER A 558 -10.57 -0.20 -21.39
N PRO A 559 -10.28 -1.13 -22.33
CA PRO A 559 -8.90 -1.40 -22.68
C PRO A 559 -8.25 -0.07 -23.05
N ALA A 560 -7.19 0.30 -22.34
CA ALA A 560 -6.49 1.55 -22.60
C ALA A 560 -6.07 1.55 -24.07
N GLU A 561 -6.47 2.58 -24.82
CA GLU A 561 -5.84 2.85 -26.12
C GLU A 561 -4.40 3.25 -25.83
N GLU A 562 -3.50 2.28 -25.85
CA GLU A 562 -2.06 2.55 -25.76
C GLU A 562 -1.65 3.48 -26.91
N PRO A 563 -0.75 4.44 -26.66
CA PRO A 563 -0.29 5.37 -27.68
C PRO A 563 0.37 4.58 -28.81
N ARG A 564 -0.30 4.55 -29.97
CA ARG A 564 0.25 3.93 -31.18
C ARG A 564 1.47 4.74 -31.62
N VAL A 565 2.62 4.09 -31.70
CA VAL A 565 3.79 4.67 -32.37
C VAL A 565 3.48 4.76 -33.87
N GLU A 566 3.10 5.94 -34.36
CA GLU A 566 2.93 6.19 -35.79
C GLU A 566 4.27 5.98 -36.51
N GLY A 567 4.26 5.23 -37.62
CA GLY A 567 5.47 4.94 -38.40
C GLY A 567 6.24 3.68 -37.99
N SER A 568 5.75 2.88 -37.03
CA SER A 568 6.45 1.64 -36.67
C SER A 568 6.49 0.62 -37.82
N PRO A 569 7.63 -0.07 -38.05
CA PRO A 569 7.73 -1.20 -38.98
C PRO A 569 6.76 -2.35 -38.68
N LEU A 570 6.25 -2.42 -37.46
CA LEU A 570 5.33 -3.45 -37.00
C LEU A 570 3.84 -3.07 -37.14
N ALA A 571 3.54 -1.84 -37.57
CA ALA A 571 2.18 -1.38 -37.75
C ALA A 571 1.43 -2.24 -38.79
N GLY A 572 0.31 -2.85 -38.38
CA GLY A 572 -0.51 -3.73 -39.22
C GLY A 572 0.10 -5.10 -39.50
N LYS A 573 1.24 -5.44 -38.88
CA LYS A 573 1.96 -6.71 -39.10
C LYS A 573 1.53 -7.79 -38.12
N ARG A 574 1.47 -9.03 -38.60
CA ARG A 574 1.18 -10.22 -37.77
C ARG A 574 2.47 -10.90 -37.35
N VAL A 575 2.76 -10.94 -36.06
CA VAL A 575 3.98 -11.50 -35.47
C VAL A 575 3.67 -12.65 -34.53
N LEU A 576 4.24 -13.81 -34.78
CA LEU A 576 4.11 -14.99 -33.93
C LEU A 576 5.46 -15.38 -33.35
N PHE A 577 5.48 -15.70 -32.06
CA PHE A 577 6.70 -16.13 -31.35
C PHE A 577 6.74 -17.65 -31.15
N THR A 578 7.92 -18.25 -31.31
CA THR A 578 8.18 -19.67 -31.04
C THR A 578 9.55 -19.88 -30.42
N GLY A 579 9.70 -20.86 -29.52
CA GLY A 579 10.97 -21.05 -28.80
C GLY A 579 11.07 -20.22 -27.51
N ALA A 580 12.20 -20.34 -26.82
CA ALA A 580 12.54 -19.53 -25.65
C ALA A 580 13.29 -18.26 -26.11
N MET A 581 13.01 -17.13 -25.48
CA MET A 581 13.64 -15.82 -25.76
C MET A 581 14.53 -15.46 -24.55
N GLU A 582 15.70 -14.87 -24.80
CA GLU A 582 16.71 -14.53 -23.79
C GLU A 582 16.58 -13.09 -23.26
N ALA A 583 16.22 -12.14 -24.12
CA ALA A 583 16.18 -10.72 -23.81
C ALA A 583 14.85 -10.27 -23.18
N MET A 584 13.75 -10.96 -23.47
CA MET A 584 12.42 -10.66 -22.91
C MET A 584 11.51 -11.88 -22.91
N THR A 585 10.45 -11.85 -22.09
CA THR A 585 9.46 -12.94 -22.13
C THR A 585 8.62 -12.86 -23.41
N ARG A 586 8.07 -14.00 -23.85
CA ARG A 586 7.14 -14.04 -25.00
C ARG A 586 5.94 -13.09 -24.83
N LYS A 587 5.49 -12.87 -23.59
CA LYS A 587 4.37 -11.97 -23.28
C LYS A 587 4.78 -10.51 -23.44
N ASP A 588 6.00 -10.15 -23.04
CA ASP A 588 6.52 -8.80 -23.23
C ASP A 588 6.80 -8.51 -24.70
N ALA A 589 7.33 -9.48 -25.44
CA ALA A 589 7.49 -9.36 -26.89
C ALA A 589 6.15 -9.16 -27.64
N GLN A 590 5.08 -9.82 -27.19
CA GLN A 590 3.73 -9.62 -27.72
C GLN A 590 3.22 -8.20 -27.42
N ARG A 591 3.41 -7.72 -26.19
CA ARG A 591 3.07 -6.34 -25.80
C ARG A 591 3.80 -5.31 -26.66
N GLU A 592 5.10 -5.50 -26.90
CA GLU A 592 5.89 -4.57 -27.74
C GLU A 592 5.39 -4.52 -29.20
N VAL A 593 4.90 -5.65 -29.73
CA VAL A 593 4.26 -5.71 -31.06
C VAL A 593 2.92 -4.98 -31.07
N GLU A 594 2.08 -5.23 -30.05
CA GLU A 594 0.75 -4.63 -29.93
C GLU A 594 0.82 -3.11 -29.71
N ALA A 595 1.74 -2.64 -28.85
CA ALA A 595 2.03 -1.22 -28.62
C ALA A 595 2.46 -0.47 -29.90
N ARG A 596 3.06 -1.20 -30.86
CA ARG A 596 3.50 -0.68 -32.16
C ARG A 596 2.49 -0.92 -33.29
N GLY A 597 1.25 -1.28 -32.94
CA GLY A 597 0.14 -1.46 -33.87
C GLY A 597 0.17 -2.77 -34.66
N GLY A 598 0.97 -3.74 -34.23
CA GLY A 598 0.99 -5.10 -34.77
C GLY A 598 -0.05 -6.02 -34.11
N GLN A 599 -0.11 -7.27 -34.58
CA GLN A 599 -1.06 -8.29 -34.12
C GLN A 599 -0.31 -9.59 -33.80
N CYS A 600 -0.66 -10.25 -32.70
CA CYS A 600 -0.06 -11.53 -32.31
C CYS A 600 -1.06 -12.69 -32.43
N PRO A 601 -1.14 -13.38 -33.58
CA PRO A 601 -2.02 -14.53 -33.72
C PRO A 601 -1.56 -15.70 -32.83
N SER A 602 -2.48 -16.58 -32.43
CA SER A 602 -2.17 -17.76 -31.60
C SER A 602 -1.55 -18.93 -32.38
N SER A 603 -1.54 -18.87 -33.72
CA SER A 603 -1.02 -19.94 -34.57
C SER A 603 -0.45 -19.41 -35.89
N VAL A 604 0.33 -20.25 -36.59
CA VAL A 604 0.85 -19.90 -37.93
C VAL A 604 -0.33 -19.89 -38.91
N VAL A 605 -0.64 -18.70 -39.43
CA VAL A 605 -1.70 -18.40 -40.41
C VAL A 605 -1.07 -17.98 -41.75
N LYS A 606 -1.87 -17.97 -42.83
CA LYS A 606 -1.38 -17.71 -44.19
C LYS A 606 -0.89 -16.27 -44.39
N ASP A 607 -1.45 -15.34 -43.63
CA ASP A 607 -1.15 -13.91 -43.64
C ASP A 607 -0.25 -13.49 -42.47
N LEU A 608 0.51 -14.42 -41.90
CA LEU A 608 1.54 -14.11 -40.92
C LEU A 608 2.71 -13.37 -41.61
N ASP A 609 3.14 -12.23 -41.06
CA ASP A 609 4.29 -11.50 -41.60
C ASP A 609 5.61 -12.03 -41.02
N TYR A 610 5.65 -12.26 -39.71
CA TYR A 610 6.86 -12.63 -38.97
C TYR A 610 6.64 -13.86 -38.08
N LEU A 611 7.54 -14.83 -38.19
CA LEU A 611 7.74 -15.89 -37.19
C LEU A 611 9.07 -15.63 -36.48
N VAL A 612 9.00 -15.14 -35.25
CA VAL A 612 10.16 -14.81 -34.42
C VAL A 612 10.50 -16.00 -33.52
N MET A 613 11.78 -16.34 -33.42
CA MET A 613 12.27 -17.35 -32.48
C MET A 613 13.53 -16.91 -31.76
N GLY A 614 13.80 -17.52 -30.61
CA GLY A 614 15.04 -17.26 -29.87
C GLY A 614 16.27 -17.52 -30.72
N ASP A 615 17.34 -16.76 -30.47
CA ASP A 615 18.57 -16.87 -31.26
C ASP A 615 19.20 -18.27 -31.16
N ALA A 616 19.13 -18.91 -29.99
CA ALA A 616 19.55 -20.30 -29.81
C ALA A 616 18.75 -21.30 -30.69
N ASP A 617 17.46 -21.05 -30.92
CA ASP A 617 16.63 -21.88 -31.82
C ASP A 617 16.85 -21.53 -33.30
N MET A 618 17.25 -20.27 -33.62
CA MET A 618 17.68 -19.88 -34.97
C MET A 618 18.98 -20.57 -35.39
N GLU A 619 19.98 -20.62 -34.52
CA GLU A 619 21.25 -21.33 -34.81
C GLU A 619 21.00 -22.81 -35.11
N ARG A 620 20.08 -23.43 -34.38
CA ARG A 620 19.65 -24.82 -34.63
C ARG A 620 18.88 -24.95 -35.94
N PHE A 621 18.05 -23.96 -36.28
CA PHE A 621 17.34 -23.90 -37.55
C PHE A 621 18.32 -23.84 -38.73
N GLU A 622 19.35 -23.01 -38.68
CA GLU A 622 20.40 -22.94 -39.71
C GLU A 622 21.15 -24.28 -39.88
N GLN A 623 21.27 -25.05 -38.80
CA GLN A 623 21.84 -26.41 -38.81
C GLN A 623 20.85 -27.51 -39.21
N GLY A 624 19.64 -27.16 -39.62
CA GLY A 624 18.65 -28.08 -40.18
C GLY A 624 17.65 -28.66 -39.17
N TRP A 625 17.51 -28.07 -37.99
CA TRP A 625 16.40 -28.41 -37.07
C TRP A 625 15.10 -27.68 -37.46
N ARG A 626 13.93 -28.31 -37.29
CA ARG A 626 12.63 -27.68 -37.60
C ARG A 626 11.57 -27.99 -36.55
N SER A 627 11.02 -26.95 -35.93
CA SER A 627 9.84 -27.04 -35.05
C SER A 627 8.53 -27.26 -35.84
N SER A 628 7.44 -27.63 -35.16
CA SER A 628 6.12 -27.80 -35.80
C SER A 628 5.61 -26.50 -36.44
N LYS A 629 5.85 -25.34 -35.81
CA LYS A 629 5.49 -24.02 -36.32
C LYS A 629 6.38 -23.61 -37.51
N LEU A 630 7.67 -23.94 -37.46
CA LEU A 630 8.62 -23.75 -38.56
C LEU A 630 8.21 -24.52 -39.80
N LYS A 631 7.93 -25.82 -39.67
CA LYS A 631 7.47 -26.66 -40.79
C LYS A 631 6.18 -26.10 -41.41
N LYS A 632 5.27 -25.57 -40.58
CA LYS A 632 4.03 -24.97 -41.05
C LYS A 632 4.27 -23.66 -41.79
N ALA A 633 5.21 -22.83 -41.33
CA ALA A 633 5.60 -21.60 -42.01
C ALA A 633 6.31 -21.88 -43.34
N GLU A 634 7.28 -22.80 -43.38
CA GLU A 634 7.97 -23.24 -44.60
C GLU A 634 6.98 -23.83 -45.64
N ALA A 635 6.01 -24.63 -45.19
CA ALA A 635 4.99 -25.18 -46.07
C ALA A 635 4.08 -24.11 -46.69
N ILE A 636 3.75 -23.06 -45.92
CA ILE A 636 2.99 -21.90 -46.42
C ILE A 636 3.84 -21.11 -47.43
N ASN A 637 5.12 -20.89 -47.16
CA ASN A 637 6.04 -20.22 -48.07
C ASN A 637 6.22 -21.00 -49.39
N ALA A 638 6.31 -22.34 -49.33
CA ALA A 638 6.38 -23.19 -50.52
C ALA A 638 5.10 -23.12 -51.39
N GLN A 639 3.97 -22.70 -50.82
CA GLN A 639 2.70 -22.48 -51.50
C GLN A 639 2.48 -21.02 -51.93
N GLY A 640 3.54 -20.19 -51.92
CA GLY A 640 3.50 -18.79 -52.32
C GLY A 640 3.20 -17.80 -51.20
N GLY A 641 3.30 -18.21 -49.93
CA GLY A 641 3.32 -17.30 -48.78
C GLY A 641 4.62 -16.52 -48.65
N ALA A 642 4.62 -15.48 -47.82
CA ALA A 642 5.74 -14.57 -47.62
C ALA A 642 6.07 -14.36 -46.12
N ILE A 643 6.02 -15.44 -45.33
CA ILE A 643 6.33 -15.39 -43.90
C ILE A 643 7.84 -15.22 -43.72
N THR A 644 8.26 -14.16 -43.05
CA THR A 644 9.66 -13.91 -42.71
C THR A 644 10.01 -14.59 -41.38
N ILE A 645 11.09 -15.37 -41.36
CA ILE A 645 11.57 -16.05 -40.15
C ILE A 645 12.73 -15.23 -39.58
N LEU A 646 12.64 -14.85 -38.30
CA LEU A 646 13.61 -13.98 -37.63
C LEU A 646 14.09 -14.58 -36.32
N GLY A 647 15.35 -14.31 -35.98
CA GLY A 647 15.86 -14.45 -34.63
C GLY A 647 15.40 -13.32 -33.72
N GLU A 648 15.59 -13.53 -32.43
CA GLU A 648 15.30 -12.57 -31.38
C GLU A 648 16.10 -11.29 -31.58
N SER A 649 17.39 -11.39 -31.90
CA SER A 649 18.21 -10.22 -32.27
C SER A 649 17.66 -9.46 -33.49
N GLY A 650 17.03 -10.16 -34.44
CA GLY A 650 16.38 -9.53 -35.60
C GLY A 650 15.09 -8.81 -35.23
N PHE A 651 14.32 -9.38 -34.30
CA PHE A 651 13.11 -8.76 -33.76
C PHE A 651 13.42 -7.51 -32.92
N LEU A 652 14.46 -7.55 -32.08
CA LEU A 652 14.88 -6.38 -31.30
C LEU A 652 15.29 -5.20 -32.19
N LYS A 653 15.90 -5.47 -33.35
CA LYS A 653 16.19 -4.41 -34.34
C LYS A 653 14.92 -3.79 -34.92
N LEU A 654 13.90 -4.61 -35.22
CA LEU A 654 12.60 -4.10 -35.68
C LEU A 654 11.90 -3.23 -34.64
N LEU A 655 12.13 -3.49 -33.34
CA LEU A 655 11.62 -2.63 -32.27
C LEU A 655 12.34 -1.28 -32.19
N ASN A 656 13.64 -1.25 -32.49
CA ASN A 656 14.49 -0.07 -32.39
C ASN A 656 14.50 0.81 -33.64
N ASP A 657 14.31 0.24 -34.84
CA ASP A 657 14.29 0.98 -36.11
C ASP A 657 13.11 1.97 -36.24
N GLY A 658 12.17 1.99 -35.28
CA GLY A 658 11.09 2.97 -35.16
C GLY A 658 11.27 4.03 -34.06
N ALA A 659 12.40 4.06 -33.35
CA ALA A 659 12.64 4.98 -32.22
C ALA A 659 13.41 6.27 -32.61
N ASP A 660 13.99 6.33 -33.81
CA ASP A 660 14.85 7.43 -34.30
C ASP A 660 14.20 8.30 -35.40
N GLN A 661 12.87 8.33 -35.52
CA GLN A 661 12.14 9.25 -36.45
C GLN A 661 11.13 10.13 -35.73
#